data_AF-A0A2G5HQB8-F1
#
_entry.id   AF-A0A2G5HQB8-F1
#
_cell.length_a   1.000
_cell.length_b   1.000
_cell.length_c   1.000
_cell.angle_alpha   90.00
_cell.angle_beta   90.00
_cell.angle_gamma   90.00
#
_symmetry.space_group_name_H-M   'P 1'
#
loop_
_entity.id
_entity.type
_entity.pdbx_description
1 polymer ?
#
loop_
_entity_poly.entity_id
_entity_poly.type
_entity_poly.pdbx_seq_one_letter_code
_entity_poly.pdbx_strand_id
1 'polypeptide(L)'
;MATQDQIYLGLWTNWSFGQIQGATLTLTHRDGAFLVAFLALFVRITGGHAWQLLCWIIFQFRAEAQTFVSSSTSQSAQQLAILRNSSSATSAIHDVYLADRKWTKRDGYRACRSSTLIFLALLNVLGFGAAAVFSSKVTSSSSDVLRKPGRCGIWPTVTLNDLNETEAGLRLQDEYQTQQLAEVENFRAALSLSQACFDVQRQSNSSAPCTSPGLQAIPWTFNSSDECPFGQELCTSNSVTFDSGMIDTQLHLGINSRTHDRLHYRANMTCAPLDLSSYEKRYTAKNISTLWPDYTITPGNHSDHPLDRILARSNTSTFTAYFLGESLHRRDDGMLATYYVTSGGRRALTSGSPHLEVPYMLQAHTREIDGNGTFDAIPDLTSAASDTLLVFLHNRVFFTRPVRDPLFKATRATDFPTDSVLLEGSTANVTAYVANEDSDRTVSSTAVACFSDTTYCNPALPDQPCVHSLRKKGIRSLLLTPTQQQILDRIHAPKVASMARLIKTLGAQSMLASRSIRRRNSPGLPDDQWILELGNWFSTLLFREQLLARRFATGYRNQQYNEFIVAPEPESEWMCRAQMTRSSDHSSFSVLGLAIILILGSLIIIANLTLASIVDWIRARQKNNPGGRFRTQQWKEMELLALHEKAYGHEAGIVMDTGSFTAPSGKSLTLTTVGRSSSDEYVGGRPTHSHTYGRISNATVILYPTNCGSFTEAFYNGLNEISYVLPVGNRLIPGYIGYLLAEPEARFIHTIILIHGFPDLSAGWRYQIPFFVEHGFRVIVPDCIGYGRSDAPTDSLQPYTFKSQVDDFYELCKSLGCESVIVAGHDWGSIMATHFTLWYPSFVTHLVTVAVPFFPPSKDYVPLDVLIKHMPLLGYQLQWGSAEGVVENFTKDEDGMRTFLRAAYGGLTPEGEYPFTPKNGYDLNRLPSVGDPALLDVKELDYYVQEFSRNGMRGPCNYYRTTQANFEATRPLLDRVDGGRLKVPYLFVRAMDDILVTDEWVAFMVQHVDQPVVKEVDAGHWALWEKPKEVNEVLREWLESQNFLSSGK
;
A
#
# COMPACT_ATOMS: atom_id res chain seq x y z
N MET A 1 5.83 -7.64 -9.08
CA MET A 1 5.82 -8.43 -7.83
C MET A 1 6.85 -7.94 -6.82
N ALA A 2 6.41 -7.20 -5.80
CA ALA A 2 7.09 -7.24 -4.51
C ALA A 2 6.69 -8.55 -3.83
N THR A 3 7.66 -9.41 -3.47
CA THR A 3 7.38 -10.53 -2.57
C THR A 3 6.79 -9.96 -1.29
N GLN A 4 5.57 -10.38 -0.90
CA GLN A 4 5.05 -10.10 0.44
C GLN A 4 6.11 -10.53 1.44
N ASP A 5 6.68 -9.54 2.14
CA ASP A 5 7.65 -9.79 3.20
C ASP A 5 6.92 -10.58 4.28
N GLN A 6 7.13 -11.90 4.33
CA GLN A 6 6.32 -12.76 5.22
C GLN A 6 6.46 -12.28 6.67
N ILE A 7 5.37 -11.77 7.23
CA ILE A 7 5.30 -11.31 8.61
C ILE A 7 4.94 -12.47 9.53
N TYR A 8 5.57 -12.51 10.70
CA TYR A 8 5.26 -13.48 11.74
C TYR A 8 3.93 -13.09 12.40
N LEU A 9 2.94 -13.98 12.26
CA LEU A 9 1.63 -13.85 12.91
C LEU A 9 1.65 -14.67 14.20
N GLY A 10 1.13 -14.11 15.28
CA GLY A 10 1.11 -14.75 16.60
C GLY A 10 1.82 -13.94 17.68
N LEU A 11 2.16 -14.63 18.78
CA LEU A 11 2.71 -14.04 19.99
C LEU A 11 4.24 -13.93 19.92
N TRP A 12 4.77 -12.74 20.19
CA TRP A 12 6.19 -12.47 20.32
C TRP A 12 6.44 -11.38 21.38
N THR A 13 7.71 -11.15 21.73
CA THR A 13 8.10 -10.08 22.67
C THR A 13 8.83 -8.98 21.91
N ASN A 14 8.26 -7.78 21.89
CA ASN A 14 8.97 -6.57 21.49
C ASN A 14 9.84 -6.11 22.68
N TRP A 15 11.13 -6.43 22.64
CA TRP A 15 12.05 -6.17 23.74
C TRP A 15 12.28 -4.67 24.00
N SER A 16 11.74 -3.76 23.18
CA SER A 16 11.69 -2.31 23.46
C SER A 16 10.98 -2.00 24.77
N PHE A 17 9.97 -2.81 25.14
CA PHE A 17 9.13 -2.61 26.33
C PHE A 17 9.31 -3.73 27.38
N GLY A 18 10.40 -4.50 27.28
CA GLY A 18 10.66 -5.65 28.16
C GLY A 18 9.64 -6.78 28.02
N GLN A 19 9.70 -7.77 28.91
CA GLN A 19 8.97 -9.04 28.75
C GLN A 19 7.45 -8.91 28.94
N ILE A 20 6.99 -8.03 29.83
CA ILE A 20 5.56 -7.93 30.21
C ILE A 20 4.81 -6.94 29.33
N GLN A 21 5.29 -5.70 29.22
CA GLN A 21 4.64 -4.68 28.38
C GLN A 21 4.89 -4.92 26.88
N GLY A 22 6.03 -5.54 26.53
CA GLY A 22 6.39 -5.91 25.16
C GLY A 22 5.73 -7.19 24.65
N ALA A 23 4.93 -7.89 25.46
CA ALA A 23 4.16 -9.05 25.00
C ALA A 23 3.15 -8.60 23.92
N THR A 24 3.42 -9.00 22.68
CA THR A 24 2.78 -8.47 21.47
C THR A 24 2.14 -9.60 20.68
N LEU A 25 0.89 -9.41 20.23
CA LEU A 25 0.19 -10.27 19.29
C LEU A 25 0.13 -9.57 17.94
N THR A 26 0.80 -10.10 16.90
CA THR A 26 0.69 -9.58 15.53
C THR A 26 -0.34 -10.37 14.74
N LEU A 27 -1.27 -9.64 14.11
CA LEU A 27 -2.35 -10.15 13.26
C LEU A 27 -2.29 -9.47 11.89
N THR A 28 -3.01 -10.02 10.90
CA THR A 28 -3.29 -9.30 9.64
C THR A 28 -4.15 -8.06 9.93
N HIS A 29 -4.13 -7.05 9.06
CA HIS A 29 -4.99 -5.87 9.21
C HIS A 29 -6.48 -6.24 9.37
N ARG A 30 -6.95 -7.27 8.64
CA ARG A 30 -8.32 -7.77 8.72
C ARG A 30 -8.63 -8.42 10.07
N ASP A 31 -7.78 -9.33 10.53
CA ASP A 31 -8.01 -10.04 11.81
C ASP A 31 -7.84 -9.08 13.00
N GLY A 32 -6.94 -8.09 12.86
CA GLY A 32 -6.82 -6.97 13.79
C GLY A 32 -8.07 -6.11 13.85
N ALA A 33 -8.66 -5.75 12.71
CA ALA A 33 -9.92 -5.00 12.65
C ALA A 33 -11.07 -5.79 13.30
N PHE A 34 -11.17 -7.11 13.08
CA PHE A 34 -12.13 -7.96 13.79
C PHE A 34 -11.90 -7.98 15.30
N LEU A 35 -10.64 -8.04 15.76
CA LEU A 35 -10.32 -7.98 17.18
C LEU A 35 -10.70 -6.63 17.80
N VAL A 36 -10.43 -5.49 17.12
CA VAL A 36 -10.84 -4.16 17.60
C VAL A 36 -12.36 -4.04 17.65
N ALA A 37 -13.08 -4.49 16.62
CA ALA A 37 -14.55 -4.49 16.59
C ALA A 37 -15.14 -5.37 17.70
N PHE A 38 -14.56 -6.55 17.92
CA PHE A 38 -14.93 -7.43 19.03
C PHE A 38 -14.72 -6.76 20.40
N LEU A 39 -13.56 -6.12 20.63
CA LEU A 39 -13.28 -5.41 21.88
C LEU A 39 -14.25 -4.25 22.10
N ALA A 40 -14.55 -3.44 21.07
CA ALA A 40 -15.49 -2.34 21.17
C ALA A 40 -16.91 -2.83 21.50
N LEU A 41 -17.37 -3.91 20.85
CA LEU A 41 -18.66 -4.56 21.13
C LEU A 41 -18.68 -5.18 22.54
N PHE A 42 -17.61 -5.85 22.95
CA PHE A 42 -17.46 -6.46 24.27
C PHE A 42 -17.48 -5.41 25.39
N VAL A 43 -16.77 -4.29 25.23
CA VAL A 43 -16.80 -3.16 26.18
C VAL A 43 -18.19 -2.53 26.24
N ARG A 44 -18.91 -2.41 25.11
CA ARG A 44 -20.30 -1.94 25.08
C ARG A 44 -21.27 -2.88 25.81
N ILE A 45 -21.16 -4.19 25.61
CA ILE A 45 -21.95 -5.22 26.31
C ILE A 45 -21.65 -5.19 27.82
N THR A 46 -20.36 -5.12 28.17
CA THR A 46 -19.90 -4.94 29.56
C THR A 46 -20.50 -3.69 30.20
N GLY A 47 -20.57 -2.56 29.48
CA GLY A 47 -21.19 -1.33 29.96
C GLY A 47 -22.68 -1.46 30.27
N GLY A 48 -23.42 -2.21 29.44
CA GLY A 48 -24.82 -2.55 29.70
C GLY A 48 -25.00 -3.40 30.96
N HIS A 49 -24.16 -4.41 31.17
CA HIS A 49 -24.19 -5.21 32.40
C HIS A 49 -23.72 -4.42 33.64
N ALA A 50 -22.75 -3.51 33.49
CA ALA A 50 -22.35 -2.58 34.55
C ALA A 50 -23.50 -1.64 34.93
N TRP A 51 -24.31 -1.18 33.96
CA TRP A 51 -25.51 -0.38 34.22
C TRP A 51 -26.57 -1.17 34.98
N GLN A 52 -26.88 -2.40 34.55
CA GLN A 52 -27.85 -3.28 35.25
C GLN A 52 -27.42 -3.55 36.70
N LEU A 53 -26.14 -3.84 36.92
CA LEU A 53 -25.56 -4.03 38.25
C LEU A 53 -25.66 -2.75 39.10
N LEU A 54 -25.39 -1.58 38.51
CA LEU A 54 -25.53 -0.29 39.18
C LEU A 54 -27.00 0.03 39.55
N CYS A 55 -27.95 -0.22 38.63
CA CYS A 55 -29.39 -0.10 38.90
C CYS A 55 -29.82 -0.99 40.06
N TRP A 56 -29.38 -2.26 40.07
CA TRP A 56 -29.66 -3.18 41.16
C TRP A 56 -29.09 -2.66 42.49
N ILE A 57 -27.83 -2.21 42.53
CA ILE A 57 -27.21 -1.62 43.74
C ILE A 57 -28.01 -0.41 44.23
N ILE A 58 -28.33 0.54 43.34
CA ILE A 58 -29.09 1.75 43.68
C ILE A 58 -30.49 1.39 44.20
N PHE A 59 -31.17 0.43 43.59
CA PHE A 59 -32.45 -0.06 44.07
C PHE A 59 -32.35 -0.68 45.46
N GLN A 60 -31.33 -1.52 45.72
CA GLN A 60 -31.11 -2.12 47.04
C GLN A 60 -30.87 -1.08 48.16
N PHE A 61 -30.37 0.11 47.83
CA PHE A 61 -30.25 1.23 48.78
C PHE A 61 -31.52 2.09 48.87
N ARG A 62 -32.21 2.36 47.76
CA ARG A 62 -33.37 3.26 47.69
C ARG A 62 -34.72 2.61 48.03
N ALA A 63 -34.83 1.28 47.96
CA ALA A 63 -36.05 0.58 48.34
C ALA A 63 -36.23 0.58 49.87
N GLU A 64 -37.27 1.24 50.38
CA GLU A 64 -37.62 1.22 51.80
C GLU A 64 -38.52 0.03 52.14
N ALA A 65 -38.48 -0.42 53.39
CA ALA A 65 -39.20 -1.63 53.84
C ALA A 65 -40.67 -1.37 54.21
N GLN A 66 -41.19 -0.15 53.97
CA GLN A 66 -42.55 0.24 54.34
C GLN A 66 -43.47 0.31 53.11
N THR A 67 -44.76 0.11 53.38
CA THR A 67 -45.81 -0.14 52.39
C THR A 67 -46.07 1.06 51.47
N PHE A 68 -46.57 0.75 50.27
CA PHE A 68 -46.87 1.66 49.14
C PHE A 68 -47.89 2.79 49.44
N VAL A 69 -48.30 2.98 50.71
CA VAL A 69 -49.50 3.74 51.09
C VAL A 69 -49.22 4.91 52.06
N SER A 70 -48.02 5.04 52.66
CA SER A 70 -47.70 6.23 53.46
C SER A 70 -46.29 6.82 53.24
N SER A 71 -46.26 8.11 52.88
CA SER A 71 -45.12 9.05 52.83
C SER A 71 -44.06 8.93 51.73
N SER A 72 -43.95 7.84 50.96
CA SER A 72 -43.09 7.88 49.76
C SER A 72 -43.74 8.75 48.66
N THR A 73 -43.07 9.84 48.26
CA THR A 73 -43.49 10.65 47.10
C THR A 73 -43.60 9.76 45.88
N SER A 74 -44.72 9.81 45.15
CA SER A 74 -45.01 8.96 43.98
C SER A 74 -43.93 8.98 42.89
N GLN A 75 -43.18 10.10 42.77
CA GLN A 75 -41.95 10.20 41.98
C GLN A 75 -40.90 9.12 42.36
N SER A 76 -40.68 8.84 43.64
CA SER A 76 -39.68 7.88 44.12
C SER A 76 -40.02 6.44 43.69
N ALA A 77 -41.30 6.07 43.78
CA ALA A 77 -41.78 4.77 43.30
C ALA A 77 -41.63 4.65 41.77
N GLN A 78 -41.94 5.73 41.03
CA GLN A 78 -41.74 5.78 39.58
C GLN A 78 -40.25 5.67 39.19
N GLN A 79 -39.34 6.31 39.93
CA GLN A 79 -37.89 6.18 39.71
C GLN A 79 -37.39 4.74 39.96
N LEU A 80 -37.89 4.06 40.99
CA LEU A 80 -37.55 2.65 41.25
C LEU A 80 -38.03 1.73 40.13
N ALA A 81 -39.23 1.97 39.58
CA ALA A 81 -39.75 1.23 38.42
C ALA A 81 -38.91 1.48 37.15
N ILE A 82 -38.48 2.73 36.89
CA ILE A 82 -37.59 3.04 35.76
C ILE A 82 -36.24 2.33 35.93
N LEU A 83 -35.62 2.38 37.12
CA LEU A 83 -34.35 1.68 37.38
C LEU A 83 -34.43 0.15 37.20
N ARG A 84 -35.60 -0.46 37.46
CA ARG A 84 -35.82 -1.90 37.24
C ARG A 84 -35.94 -2.27 35.76
N ASN A 85 -36.59 -1.39 34.98
CA ASN A 85 -37.06 -1.69 33.62
C ASN A 85 -36.18 -1.08 32.51
N SER A 86 -35.29 -0.13 32.85
CA SER A 86 -34.30 0.40 31.90
C SER A 86 -33.27 -0.69 31.56
N SER A 87 -33.28 -1.16 30.31
CA SER A 87 -32.30 -2.13 29.82
C SER A 87 -30.92 -1.50 29.56
N SER A 88 -30.85 -0.16 29.45
CA SER A 88 -29.63 0.61 29.19
C SER A 88 -29.60 1.93 29.98
N ALA A 89 -28.41 2.49 30.17
CA ALA A 89 -28.26 3.83 30.74
C ALA A 89 -28.92 4.93 29.87
N THR A 90 -28.93 4.75 28.54
CA THR A 90 -29.59 5.71 27.61
C THR A 90 -31.11 5.74 27.74
N SER A 91 -31.76 4.58 27.90
CA SER A 91 -33.21 4.51 28.17
C SER A 91 -33.54 5.11 29.54
N ALA A 92 -32.74 4.81 30.57
CA ALA A 92 -32.91 5.42 31.89
C ALA A 92 -32.86 6.96 31.86
N ILE A 93 -31.94 7.58 31.10
CA ILE A 93 -31.87 9.05 30.96
C ILE A 93 -33.18 9.59 30.38
N HIS A 94 -33.64 9.00 29.28
CA HIS A 94 -34.86 9.42 28.59
C HIS A 94 -36.10 9.30 29.49
N ASP A 95 -36.28 8.15 30.14
CA ASP A 95 -37.48 7.84 30.92
C ASP A 95 -37.52 8.64 32.23
N VAL A 96 -36.38 8.84 32.91
CA VAL A 96 -36.29 9.74 34.07
C VAL A 96 -36.55 11.19 33.65
N TYR A 97 -36.03 11.65 32.50
CA TYR A 97 -36.27 12.99 31.99
C TYR A 97 -37.75 13.24 31.66
N LEU A 98 -38.41 12.30 30.97
CA LEU A 98 -39.84 12.40 30.68
C LEU A 98 -40.70 12.39 31.96
N ALA A 99 -40.35 11.58 32.95
CA ALA A 99 -41.01 11.61 34.26
C ALA A 99 -40.85 12.99 34.93
N ASP A 100 -39.63 13.54 34.98
CA ASP A 100 -39.33 14.82 35.62
C ASP A 100 -40.07 16.00 34.95
N ARG A 101 -40.18 16.00 33.61
CA ARG A 101 -40.99 16.99 32.87
C ARG A 101 -42.50 16.93 33.16
N LYS A 102 -43.04 15.76 33.51
CA LYS A 102 -44.45 15.62 33.91
C LYS A 102 -44.69 16.13 35.33
N TRP A 103 -43.75 15.91 36.24
CA TRP A 103 -43.87 16.34 37.64
C TRP A 103 -43.60 17.84 37.86
N THR A 104 -42.62 18.42 37.16
CA THR A 104 -42.31 19.86 37.22
C THR A 104 -43.46 20.78 36.78
N LYS A 105 -44.47 20.25 36.07
CA LYS A 105 -45.71 20.96 35.73
C LYS A 105 -46.79 20.90 36.82
N ARG A 106 -46.65 20.06 37.85
CA ARG A 106 -47.68 19.82 38.87
C ARG A 106 -47.39 20.45 40.22
N ASP A 107 -46.13 20.40 40.67
CA ASP A 107 -45.71 20.91 41.98
C ASP A 107 -44.39 21.69 41.88
N GLY A 108 -44.24 22.78 42.65
CA GLY A 108 -43.04 23.62 42.67
C GLY A 108 -41.79 22.84 43.14
N TYR A 109 -40.93 22.45 42.18
CA TYR A 109 -40.13 21.23 42.31
C TYR A 109 -38.70 21.40 42.85
N ARG A 110 -38.21 20.38 43.58
CA ARG A 110 -36.78 20.22 43.90
C ARG A 110 -36.11 19.29 42.88
N ALA A 111 -35.60 19.85 41.78
CA ALA A 111 -34.94 19.12 40.68
C ALA A 111 -33.71 18.25 41.08
N CYS A 112 -33.18 18.42 42.30
CA CYS A 112 -31.92 17.81 42.76
C CYS A 112 -31.96 16.28 43.00
N ARG A 113 -33.14 15.63 42.98
CA ARG A 113 -33.24 14.16 43.21
C ARG A 113 -33.15 13.31 41.93
N SER A 114 -33.65 13.81 40.80
CA SER A 114 -33.58 13.14 39.50
C SER A 114 -32.21 13.30 38.84
N SER A 115 -31.56 14.45 39.06
CA SER A 115 -30.25 14.79 38.48
C SER A 115 -29.16 13.77 38.83
N THR A 116 -29.16 13.18 40.03
CA THR A 116 -28.17 12.15 40.40
C THR A 116 -28.27 10.89 39.56
N LEU A 117 -29.49 10.45 39.20
CA LEU A 117 -29.69 9.25 38.37
C LEU A 117 -29.28 9.53 36.91
N ILE A 118 -29.66 10.69 36.38
CA ILE A 118 -29.25 11.14 35.05
C ILE A 118 -27.72 11.27 34.98
N PHE A 119 -27.08 11.84 36.00
CA PHE A 119 -25.62 11.97 36.08
C PHE A 119 -24.91 10.61 36.11
N LEU A 120 -25.38 9.64 36.91
CA LEU A 120 -24.79 8.30 36.97
C LEU A 120 -24.99 7.52 35.65
N ALA A 121 -26.13 7.70 34.99
CA ALA A 121 -26.37 7.13 33.67
C ALA A 121 -25.48 7.76 32.60
N LEU A 122 -25.34 9.09 32.59
CA LEU A 122 -24.40 9.80 31.70
C LEU A 122 -22.96 9.37 31.95
N LEU A 123 -22.53 9.22 33.21
CA LEU A 123 -21.19 8.76 33.56
C LEU A 123 -20.93 7.34 33.05
N ASN A 124 -21.91 6.44 33.10
CA ASN A 124 -21.81 5.10 32.53
C ASN A 124 -21.71 5.14 30.99
N VAL A 125 -22.58 5.90 30.32
CA VAL A 125 -22.56 6.06 28.84
C VAL A 125 -21.24 6.67 28.36
N LEU A 126 -20.78 7.74 29.00
CA LEU A 126 -19.53 8.43 28.64
C LEU A 126 -18.30 7.57 28.98
N GLY A 127 -18.29 6.89 30.13
CA GLY A 127 -17.19 6.04 30.56
C GLY A 127 -16.99 4.83 29.64
N PHE A 128 -18.06 4.05 29.39
CA PHE A 128 -17.97 2.89 28.50
C PHE A 128 -17.94 3.27 27.02
N GLY A 129 -18.52 4.40 26.62
CA GLY A 129 -18.37 4.95 25.27
C GLY A 129 -16.91 5.35 24.98
N ALA A 130 -16.29 6.09 25.89
CA ALA A 130 -14.86 6.43 25.79
C ALA A 130 -13.98 5.17 25.81
N ALA A 131 -14.26 4.21 26.70
CA ALA A 131 -13.51 2.95 26.75
C ALA A 131 -13.64 2.11 25.46
N ALA A 132 -14.82 2.11 24.82
CA ALA A 132 -15.04 1.42 23.55
C ALA A 132 -14.32 2.12 22.38
N VAL A 133 -14.25 3.45 22.36
CA VAL A 133 -13.44 4.20 21.37
C VAL A 133 -11.95 3.97 21.60
N PHE A 134 -11.50 4.04 22.85
CA PHE A 134 -10.09 3.84 23.21
C PHE A 134 -9.63 2.37 23.25
N SER A 135 -10.50 1.38 23.04
CA SER A 135 -10.07 -0.02 22.87
C SER A 135 -9.19 -0.19 21.63
N SER A 136 -9.32 0.70 20.64
CA SER A 136 -8.39 0.84 19.52
C SER A 136 -6.94 1.07 19.97
N LYS A 137 -6.69 1.83 21.07
CA LYS A 137 -5.33 2.10 21.59
C LYS A 137 -4.62 0.87 22.18
N VAL A 138 -5.24 -0.30 22.17
CA VAL A 138 -4.56 -1.57 22.48
C VAL A 138 -3.69 -2.04 21.30
N THR A 139 -3.91 -1.53 20.08
CA THR A 139 -2.90 -1.62 19.02
C THR A 139 -1.70 -0.75 19.38
N SER A 140 -0.48 -1.25 19.22
CA SER A 140 0.72 -0.43 19.35
C SER A 140 0.70 0.70 18.32
N SER A 141 1.03 1.92 18.74
CA SER A 141 1.11 3.08 17.85
C SER A 141 2.22 2.96 16.81
N SER A 142 3.25 2.14 17.08
CA SER A 142 4.15 1.65 16.05
C SER A 142 3.61 0.34 15.45
N SER A 143 3.52 0.30 14.13
CA SER A 143 3.19 -0.92 13.36
C SER A 143 4.41 -1.84 13.22
N ASP A 144 5.21 -1.93 14.28
CA ASP A 144 6.38 -2.78 14.35
C ASP A 144 5.92 -4.24 14.42
N VAL A 145 6.45 -5.06 13.51
CA VAL A 145 6.11 -6.47 13.35
C VAL A 145 7.38 -7.27 13.14
N LEU A 146 7.35 -8.52 13.61
CA LEU A 146 8.45 -9.46 13.44
C LEU A 146 8.37 -10.13 12.06
N ARG A 147 9.49 -10.30 11.36
CA ARG A 147 9.53 -11.02 10.08
C ARG A 147 9.64 -12.53 10.31
N LYS A 148 9.02 -13.33 9.44
CA LYS A 148 9.36 -14.76 9.33
C LYS A 148 10.76 -14.90 8.73
N PRO A 149 11.58 -15.85 9.21
CA PRO A 149 12.87 -16.14 8.60
C PRO A 149 12.68 -16.65 7.17
N GLY A 150 13.51 -16.17 6.25
CA GLY A 150 13.63 -16.66 4.88
C GLY A 150 14.88 -17.53 4.73
N ARG A 151 15.71 -17.25 3.72
CA ARG A 151 17.07 -17.81 3.66
C ARG A 151 17.97 -17.02 4.61
N CYS A 152 17.88 -17.33 5.90
CA CYS A 152 18.68 -16.68 6.92
C CYS A 152 20.16 -17.10 6.82
N GLY A 153 21.08 -16.14 6.99
CA GLY A 153 22.50 -16.41 7.04
C GLY A 153 23.39 -15.26 6.59
N ILE A 154 24.67 -15.57 6.44
CA ILE A 154 25.69 -14.68 5.86
C ILE A 154 26.29 -15.30 4.61
N TRP A 155 26.91 -14.45 3.79
CA TRP A 155 27.82 -14.89 2.76
C TRP A 155 29.13 -15.36 3.42
N PRO A 156 29.70 -16.51 3.02
CA PRO A 156 31.01 -16.92 3.49
C PRO A 156 32.10 -15.97 2.97
N THR A 157 33.24 -15.96 3.65
CA THR A 157 34.41 -15.19 3.21
C THR A 157 35.25 -16.02 2.25
N VAL A 158 35.06 -15.83 0.95
CA VAL A 158 35.92 -16.42 -0.10
C VAL A 158 37.25 -15.66 -0.14
N THR A 159 38.39 -16.36 -0.09
CA THR A 159 39.71 -15.74 -0.28
C THR A 159 40.34 -16.18 -1.60
N LEU A 160 41.13 -15.30 -2.23
CA LEU A 160 41.76 -15.58 -3.54
C LEU A 160 42.73 -16.76 -3.50
N ASN A 161 43.21 -17.16 -2.32
CA ASN A 161 44.09 -18.30 -2.12
C ASN A 161 43.36 -19.65 -2.31
N ASP A 162 42.03 -19.66 -2.16
CA ASP A 162 41.20 -20.88 -2.20
C ASP A 162 40.91 -21.33 -3.66
N LEU A 163 41.24 -20.50 -4.67
CA LEU A 163 40.88 -20.69 -6.08
C LEU A 163 41.76 -21.70 -6.85
N ASN A 164 42.78 -22.30 -6.22
CA ASN A 164 43.83 -23.06 -6.92
C ASN A 164 43.53 -24.55 -7.20
N GLU A 165 42.34 -25.06 -6.86
CA GLU A 165 41.95 -26.45 -7.15
C GLU A 165 40.97 -26.52 -8.33
N THR A 166 41.25 -27.37 -9.33
CA THR A 166 40.68 -27.25 -10.69
C THR A 166 39.18 -27.54 -10.86
N GLU A 167 38.49 -27.98 -9.81
CA GLU A 167 37.03 -28.17 -9.82
C GLU A 167 36.32 -27.32 -8.74
N ALA A 168 36.95 -27.15 -7.57
CA ALA A 168 36.47 -26.23 -6.54
C ALA A 168 36.60 -24.75 -6.94
N GLY A 169 37.66 -24.39 -7.68
CA GLY A 169 37.94 -23.02 -8.11
C GLY A 169 36.86 -22.42 -9.02
N LEU A 170 36.21 -23.22 -9.86
CA LEU A 170 35.07 -22.76 -10.69
C LEU A 170 33.85 -22.43 -9.83
N ARG A 171 33.55 -23.25 -8.81
CA ARG A 171 32.45 -22.99 -7.86
C ARG A 171 32.73 -21.75 -7.01
N LEU A 172 33.96 -21.60 -6.51
CA LEU A 172 34.40 -20.43 -5.74
C LEU A 172 34.44 -19.16 -6.61
N GLN A 173 34.75 -19.28 -7.90
CA GLN A 173 34.65 -18.17 -8.85
C GLN A 173 33.19 -17.75 -9.09
N ASP A 174 32.27 -18.69 -9.27
CA ASP A 174 30.83 -18.40 -9.42
C ASP A 174 30.24 -17.79 -8.14
N GLU A 175 30.60 -18.32 -6.98
CA GLU A 175 30.26 -17.76 -5.67
C GLU A 175 30.76 -16.32 -5.51
N TYR A 176 32.02 -16.05 -5.84
CA TYR A 176 32.61 -14.72 -5.81
C TYR A 176 31.91 -13.74 -6.76
N GLN A 177 31.66 -14.14 -8.01
CA GLN A 177 30.94 -13.30 -8.99
C GLN A 177 29.51 -13.02 -8.54
N THR A 178 28.81 -14.04 -8.02
CA THR A 178 27.46 -13.91 -7.47
C THR A 178 27.44 -12.95 -6.26
N GLN A 179 28.45 -13.02 -5.39
CA GLN A 179 28.63 -12.08 -4.28
C GLN A 179 28.88 -10.64 -4.77
N GLN A 180 29.68 -10.43 -5.83
CA GLN A 180 29.85 -9.10 -6.44
C GLN A 180 28.53 -8.54 -7.00
N LEU A 181 27.73 -9.38 -7.67
CA LEU A 181 26.41 -8.98 -8.21
C LEU A 181 25.43 -8.64 -7.08
N ALA A 182 25.39 -9.43 -6.00
CA ALA A 182 24.60 -9.13 -4.82
C ALA A 182 25.03 -7.81 -4.16
N GLU A 183 26.32 -7.50 -4.13
CA GLU A 183 26.84 -6.22 -3.64
C GLU A 183 26.43 -5.02 -4.52
N VAL A 184 26.48 -5.16 -5.86
CA VAL A 184 25.93 -4.16 -6.79
C VAL A 184 24.44 -3.91 -6.52
N GLU A 185 23.65 -4.96 -6.29
CA GLU A 185 22.23 -4.81 -5.95
C GLU A 185 22.03 -4.10 -4.60
N ASN A 186 22.81 -4.46 -3.56
CA ASN A 186 22.78 -3.80 -2.26
C ASN A 186 23.04 -2.30 -2.37
N PHE A 187 24.10 -1.90 -3.08
CA PHE A 187 24.44 -0.47 -3.25
C PHE A 187 23.41 0.28 -4.10
N ARG A 188 22.87 -0.32 -5.18
CA ARG A 188 21.81 0.32 -5.99
C ARG A 188 20.52 0.52 -5.19
N ALA A 189 20.11 -0.48 -4.41
CA ALA A 189 18.95 -0.38 -3.54
C ALA A 189 19.14 0.69 -2.45
N ALA A 190 20.31 0.69 -1.79
CA ALA A 190 20.65 1.69 -0.77
C ALA A 190 20.70 3.11 -1.34
N LEU A 191 21.29 3.30 -2.52
CA LEU A 191 21.37 4.59 -3.20
C LEU A 191 19.98 5.11 -3.59
N SER A 192 19.11 4.24 -4.11
CA SER A 192 17.72 4.61 -4.43
C SER A 192 16.93 5.05 -3.19
N LEU A 193 17.15 4.39 -2.04
CA LEU A 193 16.53 4.79 -0.77
C LEU A 193 17.10 6.11 -0.24
N SER A 194 18.43 6.26 -0.25
CA SER A 194 19.13 7.50 0.11
C SER A 194 18.59 8.68 -0.68
N GLN A 195 18.53 8.55 -2.00
CA GLN A 195 18.09 9.60 -2.90
C GLN A 195 16.59 9.92 -2.79
N ALA A 196 15.76 8.96 -2.37
CA ALA A 196 14.34 9.21 -2.08
C ALA A 196 14.12 9.89 -0.71
N CYS A 197 15.06 9.73 0.23
CA CYS A 197 15.02 10.33 1.57
C CYS A 197 15.90 11.57 1.74
N PHE A 198 16.64 11.98 0.72
CA PHE A 198 17.78 12.88 0.87
C PHE A 198 17.39 14.26 1.40
N ASP A 199 16.36 14.89 0.82
CA ASP A 199 15.90 16.22 1.22
C ASP A 199 15.32 16.24 2.64
N VAL A 200 14.71 15.12 3.08
CA VAL A 200 14.18 14.95 4.43
C VAL A 200 15.31 14.79 5.44
N GLN A 201 16.33 13.98 5.14
CA GLN A 201 17.50 13.81 6.01
C GLN A 201 18.37 15.08 6.10
N ARG A 202 18.46 15.87 5.02
CA ARG A 202 19.22 17.13 5.00
C ARG A 202 18.56 18.25 5.84
N GLN A 203 17.24 18.21 6.03
CA GLN A 203 16.50 19.20 6.81
C GLN A 203 16.37 18.77 8.28
N SER A 204 17.29 19.27 9.13
CA SER A 204 17.31 19.05 10.59
C SER A 204 16.02 19.45 11.34
N ASN A 205 15.15 20.25 10.70
CA ASN A 205 13.86 20.71 11.24
C ASN A 205 12.63 20.04 10.59
N SER A 206 12.79 19.10 9.65
CA SER A 206 11.63 18.44 9.04
C SER A 206 11.10 17.33 9.96
N SER A 207 9.85 17.48 10.43
CA SER A 207 9.17 16.49 11.28
C SER A 207 8.53 15.35 10.47
N ALA A 208 8.73 15.32 9.14
CA ALA A 208 8.21 14.30 8.26
C ALA A 208 9.18 13.09 8.28
N PRO A 209 8.77 11.91 8.76
CA PRO A 209 9.66 10.77 8.78
C PRO A 209 9.84 10.24 7.35
N CYS A 210 11.07 10.13 6.85
CA CYS A 210 11.28 9.39 5.60
C CYS A 210 11.10 7.89 5.86
N THR A 211 9.91 7.40 5.54
CA THR A 211 9.53 5.99 5.65
C THR A 211 9.45 5.37 4.26
N SER A 212 10.47 4.60 3.89
CA SER A 212 10.30 3.58 2.86
C SER A 212 9.55 2.38 3.46
N PRO A 213 8.74 1.61 2.71
CA PRO A 213 8.03 0.45 3.24
C PRO A 213 8.93 -0.53 4.03
N GLY A 214 8.79 -0.49 5.35
CA GLY A 214 9.54 -1.32 6.30
C GLY A 214 10.91 -0.80 6.75
N LEU A 215 11.32 0.42 6.40
CA LEU A 215 12.59 1.03 6.82
C LEU A 215 12.41 2.51 7.20
N GLN A 216 12.83 2.87 8.42
CA GLN A 216 12.97 4.26 8.86
C GLN A 216 14.42 4.71 8.67
N ALA A 217 14.65 5.83 8.01
CA ALA A 217 15.98 6.37 7.78
C ALA A 217 16.75 6.62 9.10
N ILE A 218 18.05 6.30 9.11
CA ILE A 218 18.94 6.73 10.20
C ILE A 218 19.16 8.26 10.05
N PRO A 219 18.89 9.07 11.10
CA PRO A 219 19.17 10.49 11.06
C PRO A 219 20.69 10.71 11.10
N TRP A 220 21.15 11.77 10.43
CA TRP A 220 22.52 12.25 10.54
C TRP A 220 22.53 13.77 10.47
N THR A 221 23.58 14.38 11.00
CA THR A 221 23.82 15.82 10.93
C THR A 221 25.12 16.08 10.18
N PHE A 222 25.29 17.31 9.68
CA PHE A 222 26.57 17.77 9.16
C PHE A 222 26.90 19.15 9.73
N ASN A 223 28.18 19.37 10.03
CA ASN A 223 28.71 20.66 10.46
C ASN A 223 29.93 21.00 9.61
N SER A 224 30.02 22.26 9.15
CA SER A 224 31.21 22.79 8.48
C SER A 224 32.18 23.40 9.49
N SER A 225 33.49 23.16 9.31
CA SER A 225 34.57 23.81 10.06
C SER A 225 35.53 24.52 9.09
N ASP A 226 36.05 25.67 9.50
CA ASP A 226 37.11 26.37 8.77
C ASP A 226 38.48 25.68 8.94
N GLU A 227 38.60 24.72 9.88
CA GLU A 227 39.83 23.95 10.10
C GLU A 227 40.03 22.85 9.06
N CYS A 228 41.23 22.78 8.48
CA CYS A 228 41.65 21.65 7.66
C CYS A 228 42.02 20.47 8.58
N PRO A 229 41.39 19.28 8.44
CA PRO A 229 41.72 18.10 9.23
C PRO A 229 43.01 17.42 8.76
N PHE A 230 43.49 17.78 7.57
CA PHE A 230 44.73 17.33 6.96
C PHE A 230 45.84 18.38 7.19
N GLY A 231 47.05 18.16 6.66
CA GLY A 231 48.13 19.16 6.74
C GLY A 231 47.68 20.56 6.31
N GLN A 232 48.12 21.62 7.00
CA GLN A 232 47.51 22.97 6.96
C GLN A 232 47.39 23.61 5.56
N GLU A 233 48.24 23.22 4.61
CA GLU A 233 48.24 23.74 3.23
C GLU A 233 47.51 22.83 2.23
N LEU A 234 46.93 21.71 2.67
CA LEU A 234 46.38 20.66 1.79
C LEU A 234 44.89 20.87 1.44
N CYS A 235 44.13 21.69 2.16
CA CYS A 235 42.71 21.92 1.89
C CYS A 235 42.46 23.16 1.01
N THR A 236 41.59 23.06 0.00
CA THR A 236 41.15 24.21 -0.82
C THR A 236 39.92 24.94 -0.29
N SER A 237 39.20 24.33 0.66
CA SER A 237 38.00 24.90 1.29
C SER A 237 37.77 24.28 2.67
N ASN A 238 36.79 24.83 3.39
CA ASN A 238 36.28 24.33 4.66
C ASN A 238 36.04 22.81 4.66
N SER A 239 36.28 22.19 5.82
CA SER A 239 35.95 20.79 6.05
C SER A 239 34.50 20.63 6.48
N VAL A 240 33.94 19.43 6.28
CA VAL A 240 32.59 19.06 6.73
C VAL A 240 32.65 17.72 7.43
N THR A 241 32.11 17.66 8.65
CA THR A 241 31.91 16.44 9.43
C THR A 241 30.46 16.01 9.35
N PHE A 242 30.23 14.79 8.86
CA PHE A 242 28.97 14.06 8.94
C PHE A 242 28.96 13.16 10.18
N ASP A 243 27.83 13.12 10.89
CA ASP A 243 27.67 12.41 12.16
C ASP A 243 26.31 11.70 12.21
N SER A 244 26.31 10.37 12.36
CA SER A 244 25.09 9.57 12.49
C SER A 244 24.44 9.60 13.87
N GLY A 245 25.10 10.20 14.87
CA GLY A 245 24.78 9.99 16.28
C GLY A 245 24.95 8.52 16.70
N MET A 246 24.38 8.15 17.85
CA MET A 246 24.43 6.78 18.36
C MET A 246 23.36 5.89 17.71
N ILE A 247 23.79 4.99 16.84
CA ILE A 247 23.00 3.96 16.19
C ILE A 247 22.80 2.77 17.15
N ASP A 248 21.62 2.69 17.76
CA ASP A 248 21.14 1.49 18.46
C ASP A 248 20.74 0.38 17.45
N THR A 249 21.30 -0.83 17.59
CA THR A 249 21.07 -1.97 16.68
C THR A 249 19.63 -2.48 16.64
N GLN A 250 18.84 -2.26 17.70
CA GLN A 250 17.43 -2.59 17.70
C GLN A 250 16.58 -1.50 17.04
N LEU A 251 16.80 -0.24 17.43
CA LEU A 251 15.99 0.88 16.96
C LEU A 251 16.19 1.16 15.46
N HIS A 252 17.43 1.12 14.99
CA HIS A 252 17.78 1.55 13.63
C HIS A 252 17.97 0.39 12.65
N LEU A 253 18.46 -0.77 13.11
CA LEU A 253 18.66 -1.96 12.25
C LEU A 253 17.55 -3.02 12.44
N GLY A 254 16.65 -2.84 13.41
CA GLY A 254 15.51 -3.74 13.65
C GLY A 254 15.86 -5.05 14.34
N ILE A 255 17.04 -5.18 14.96
CA ILE A 255 17.45 -6.42 15.65
C ILE A 255 16.81 -6.48 17.04
N ASN A 256 15.75 -7.28 17.20
CA ASN A 256 14.97 -7.43 18.43
C ASN A 256 15.71 -8.25 19.51
N SER A 257 16.68 -7.64 20.19
CA SER A 257 17.42 -8.22 21.31
C SER A 257 16.99 -7.61 22.65
N ARG A 258 17.39 -8.20 23.78
CA ARG A 258 17.11 -7.63 25.10
C ARG A 258 17.94 -6.37 25.31
N THR A 259 17.51 -5.45 26.18
CA THR A 259 18.22 -4.18 26.42
C THR A 259 19.70 -4.35 26.79
N HIS A 260 20.07 -5.41 27.51
CA HIS A 260 21.48 -5.73 27.84
C HIS A 260 22.25 -6.44 26.71
N ASP A 261 21.55 -7.00 25.73
CA ASP A 261 22.13 -7.63 24.54
C ASP A 261 22.21 -6.63 23.35
N ARG A 262 21.86 -5.36 23.53
CA ARG A 262 22.01 -4.35 22.47
C ARG A 262 23.45 -3.91 22.33
N LEU A 263 23.78 -3.42 21.15
CA LEU A 263 25.04 -2.75 20.86
C LEU A 263 24.74 -1.36 20.29
N HIS A 264 25.53 -0.37 20.67
CA HIS A 264 25.45 0.98 20.11
C HIS A 264 26.74 1.28 19.35
N TYR A 265 26.62 1.90 18.18
CA TYR A 265 27.78 2.38 17.42
C TYR A 265 27.50 3.72 16.75
N ARG A 266 28.53 4.45 16.36
CA ARG A 266 28.43 5.78 15.73
C ARG A 266 29.42 5.87 14.59
N ALA A 267 28.94 6.27 13.41
CA ALA A 267 29.75 6.56 12.24
C ALA A 267 29.92 8.08 12.10
N ASN A 268 31.17 8.53 12.02
CA ASN A 268 31.54 9.91 11.73
C ASN A 268 32.41 9.92 10.46
N MET A 269 32.29 10.97 9.65
CA MET A 269 33.13 11.16 8.47
C MET A 269 33.44 12.65 8.28
N THR A 270 34.72 13.02 8.37
CA THR A 270 35.18 14.40 8.18
C THR A 270 35.95 14.52 6.87
N CYS A 271 35.46 15.35 5.95
CA CYS A 271 36.00 15.49 4.59
C CYS A 271 36.43 16.92 4.27
N ALA A 272 37.42 17.08 3.39
CA ALA A 272 37.77 18.36 2.78
C ALA A 272 38.30 18.18 1.33
N PRO A 273 37.93 19.05 0.37
CA PRO A 273 38.53 19.10 -0.96
C PRO A 273 40.02 19.49 -0.90
N LEU A 274 40.87 18.82 -1.68
CA LEU A 274 42.32 18.95 -1.60
C LEU A 274 42.90 19.94 -2.63
N ASP A 275 44.01 20.58 -2.27
CA ASP A 275 44.92 21.22 -3.23
C ASP A 275 45.97 20.19 -3.68
N LEU A 276 46.01 19.93 -4.98
CA LEU A 276 46.90 18.93 -5.58
C LEU A 276 48.14 19.56 -6.23
N SER A 277 48.24 20.89 -6.28
CA SER A 277 49.27 21.62 -7.04
C SER A 277 50.69 21.27 -6.61
N SER A 278 50.96 21.21 -5.30
CA SER A 278 52.25 20.81 -4.72
C SER A 278 52.62 19.33 -4.92
N TYR A 279 51.66 18.49 -5.33
CA TYR A 279 51.83 17.04 -5.48
C TYR A 279 51.71 16.56 -6.93
N GLU A 280 51.50 17.48 -7.89
CA GLU A 280 51.43 17.20 -9.34
C GLU A 280 52.81 16.87 -9.93
N LYS A 281 52.92 15.80 -10.72
CA LYS A 281 54.04 15.59 -11.66
C LYS A 281 53.54 15.16 -13.03
N ARG A 282 54.14 15.73 -14.07
CA ARG A 282 53.82 15.44 -15.49
C ARG A 282 54.85 14.51 -16.11
N TYR A 283 54.36 13.48 -16.79
CA TYR A 283 55.16 12.46 -17.47
C TYR A 283 54.81 12.43 -18.96
N THR A 284 55.80 12.22 -19.84
CA THR A 284 55.57 12.06 -21.28
C THR A 284 56.13 10.73 -21.75
N ALA A 285 55.25 9.82 -22.17
CA ALA A 285 55.62 8.51 -22.66
C ALA A 285 55.51 8.43 -24.19
N LYS A 286 56.43 7.67 -24.79
CA LYS A 286 56.42 7.29 -26.22
C LYS A 286 55.98 5.82 -26.31
N ASN A 287 55.10 5.50 -27.25
CA ASN A 287 54.57 4.16 -27.52
C ASN A 287 53.74 3.53 -26.37
N ILE A 288 52.78 4.27 -25.81
CA ILE A 288 51.70 3.68 -24.99
C ILE A 288 50.44 3.55 -25.85
N SER A 289 49.89 2.34 -25.90
CA SER A 289 48.72 2.00 -26.73
C SER A 289 47.40 1.90 -25.98
N THR A 290 47.41 1.60 -24.67
CA THR A 290 46.24 1.74 -23.79
C THR A 290 46.68 1.84 -22.34
N LEU A 291 46.08 2.78 -21.58
CA LEU A 291 46.17 2.80 -20.12
C LEU A 291 44.79 2.52 -19.55
N TRP A 292 44.64 1.34 -18.96
CA TRP A 292 43.54 1.02 -18.07
C TRP A 292 43.86 1.62 -16.68
N PRO A 293 42.85 2.02 -15.87
CA PRO A 293 43.08 2.68 -14.58
C PRO A 293 43.92 1.88 -13.57
N ASP A 294 44.02 0.56 -13.74
CA ASP A 294 44.66 -0.37 -12.80
C ASP A 294 46.07 -0.86 -13.20
N TYR A 295 46.73 -0.27 -14.22
CA TYR A 295 48.05 -0.73 -14.70
C TYR A 295 49.21 0.24 -14.41
N THR A 296 50.30 -0.31 -13.86
CA THR A 296 51.58 0.37 -13.64
C THR A 296 52.36 0.58 -14.95
N ILE A 297 53.11 1.68 -15.02
CA ILE A 297 54.13 1.93 -16.07
C ILE A 297 55.49 2.01 -15.39
N THR A 298 56.44 1.20 -15.84
CA THR A 298 57.84 1.29 -15.43
C THR A 298 58.65 2.22 -16.35
N PRO A 299 59.35 3.24 -15.81
CA PRO A 299 60.36 3.97 -16.55
C PRO A 299 61.73 3.30 -16.34
N GLY A 300 61.97 2.18 -17.02
CA GLY A 300 63.17 1.36 -16.88
C GLY A 300 63.83 1.04 -18.22
N ASN A 301 65.15 1.23 -18.31
CA ASN A 301 65.92 1.08 -19.55
C ASN A 301 66.42 -0.37 -19.73
N HIS A 302 65.50 -1.34 -19.75
CA HIS A 302 65.84 -2.76 -19.94
C HIS A 302 64.94 -3.43 -20.98
N SER A 303 65.57 -3.94 -22.03
CA SER A 303 64.99 -4.86 -22.99
C SER A 303 64.70 -6.23 -22.36
N ASP A 304 63.76 -6.95 -22.97
CA ASP A 304 63.42 -8.37 -22.75
C ASP A 304 62.43 -8.69 -21.62
N HIS A 305 61.15 -8.36 -21.82
CA HIS A 305 60.04 -9.11 -21.20
C HIS A 305 58.92 -9.44 -22.23
N PRO A 306 58.38 -10.67 -22.26
CA PRO A 306 57.61 -11.18 -23.41
C PRO A 306 56.14 -10.71 -23.52
N LEU A 307 55.82 -9.51 -23.01
CA LEU A 307 54.52 -8.84 -23.23
C LEU A 307 54.58 -7.70 -24.26
N ASP A 308 55.77 -7.30 -24.71
CA ASP A 308 56.00 -6.20 -25.68
C ASP A 308 55.50 -6.45 -27.13
N ARG A 309 54.75 -7.53 -27.40
CA ARG A 309 54.45 -7.98 -28.78
C ARG A 309 53.03 -7.79 -29.29
N ILE A 310 52.15 -7.12 -28.55
CA ILE A 310 50.84 -6.68 -29.06
C ILE A 310 50.69 -5.19 -28.78
N LEU A 311 50.09 -4.47 -29.75
CA LEU A 311 49.71 -3.04 -29.70
C LEU A 311 50.81 -1.99 -29.98
N ALA A 312 51.35 -1.99 -31.21
CA ALA A 312 52.10 -0.86 -31.75
C ALA A 312 51.30 -0.08 -32.83
N ARG A 313 50.88 1.17 -32.53
CA ARG A 313 50.53 2.21 -33.51
C ARG A 313 50.45 3.62 -32.86
N SER A 314 51.52 4.39 -33.03
CA SER A 314 51.62 5.88 -32.95
C SER A 314 50.74 6.64 -31.94
N ASN A 315 51.34 7.12 -30.84
CA ASN A 315 51.54 8.56 -30.57
C ASN A 315 52.26 8.80 -29.22
N THR A 316 52.79 10.00 -29.02
CA THR A 316 53.24 10.51 -27.71
C THR A 316 52.04 10.88 -26.84
N SER A 317 51.98 10.34 -25.63
CA SER A 317 50.94 10.66 -24.65
C SER A 317 51.59 11.22 -23.38
N THR A 318 51.38 12.52 -23.12
CA THR A 318 51.69 13.13 -21.82
C THR A 318 50.55 12.84 -20.83
N PHE A 319 50.86 12.64 -19.56
CA PHE A 319 49.89 12.44 -18.48
C PHE A 319 50.35 13.10 -17.18
N THR A 320 49.37 13.45 -16.34
CA THR A 320 49.56 14.01 -15.00
C THR A 320 49.28 12.94 -13.95
N ALA A 321 50.14 12.84 -12.94
CA ALA A 321 50.00 11.96 -11.78
C ALA A 321 50.21 12.75 -10.47
N TYR A 322 49.54 12.32 -9.40
CA TYR A 322 49.57 12.98 -8.08
C TYR A 322 50.20 12.06 -7.02
N PHE A 323 51.13 12.58 -6.21
CA PHE A 323 51.94 11.77 -5.30
C PHE A 323 51.49 11.92 -3.84
N LEU A 324 50.34 11.32 -3.51
CA LEU A 324 49.71 11.38 -2.16
C LEU A 324 49.97 10.14 -1.29
N GLY A 325 50.86 9.25 -1.70
CA GLY A 325 51.19 8.01 -0.98
C GLY A 325 51.70 6.91 -1.92
N GLU A 326 52.18 5.80 -1.37
CA GLU A 326 52.65 4.62 -2.11
C GLU A 326 51.51 3.62 -2.33
N SER A 327 51.35 3.08 -3.54
CA SER A 327 50.34 2.02 -3.79
C SER A 327 50.76 0.70 -3.14
N LEU A 328 49.83 0.04 -2.46
CA LEU A 328 50.04 -1.27 -1.83
C LEU A 328 49.78 -2.45 -2.79
N HIS A 329 49.37 -2.19 -4.03
CA HIS A 329 49.23 -3.23 -5.06
C HIS A 329 50.58 -3.61 -5.66
N ARG A 330 51.25 -4.52 -4.97
CA ARG A 330 52.60 -5.02 -5.26
C ARG A 330 52.69 -5.80 -6.57
N ARG A 331 53.57 -5.35 -7.47
CA ARG A 331 54.35 -6.20 -8.40
C ARG A 331 55.81 -5.75 -8.34
N ASP A 332 56.74 -6.62 -8.70
CA ASP A 332 58.15 -6.54 -8.31
C ASP A 332 59.01 -5.57 -9.14
N ASP A 333 58.41 -4.51 -9.69
CA ASP A 333 58.99 -3.66 -10.74
C ASP A 333 59.22 -2.18 -10.34
N GLY A 334 59.10 -1.86 -9.04
CA GLY A 334 59.86 -0.77 -8.42
C GLY A 334 59.34 0.67 -8.57
N MET A 335 58.02 0.87 -8.74
CA MET A 335 57.38 2.19 -8.86
C MET A 335 56.39 2.46 -7.70
N LEU A 336 56.70 3.47 -6.88
CA LEU A 336 56.06 3.74 -5.58
C LEU A 336 55.16 5.00 -5.62
N ALA A 337 53.92 4.89 -6.11
CA ALA A 337 52.93 5.96 -5.96
C ALA A 337 51.46 5.50 -6.08
N THR A 338 50.56 6.35 -5.61
CA THR A 338 49.11 6.27 -5.81
C THR A 338 48.75 6.93 -7.14
N TYR A 339 49.00 6.22 -8.25
CA TYR A 339 48.96 6.81 -9.60
C TYR A 339 47.54 7.14 -10.10
N TYR A 340 47.45 8.20 -10.91
CA TYR A 340 46.46 8.35 -11.98
C TYR A 340 47.14 8.82 -13.27
N VAL A 341 46.46 8.65 -14.41
CA VAL A 341 46.94 9.04 -15.74
C VAL A 341 45.84 9.78 -16.51
N THR A 342 46.04 11.09 -16.73
CA THR A 342 45.29 11.84 -17.76
C THR A 342 45.87 11.57 -19.16
N SER A 343 45.38 10.55 -19.87
CA SER A 343 45.86 10.24 -21.23
C SER A 343 45.45 11.34 -22.25
N GLY A 344 46.39 12.21 -22.60
CA GLY A 344 46.19 13.17 -23.69
C GLY A 344 46.55 12.57 -25.04
N GLY A 345 45.54 12.06 -25.75
CA GLY A 345 45.70 11.55 -27.11
C GLY A 345 44.40 11.62 -27.91
N ARG A 346 44.36 12.48 -28.94
CA ARG A 346 43.18 12.75 -29.81
C ARG A 346 42.58 11.54 -30.56
N ARG A 347 43.17 10.33 -30.48
CA ARG A 347 42.81 9.17 -31.33
C ARG A 347 42.93 7.78 -30.69
N ALA A 348 43.18 7.66 -29.38
CA ALA A 348 43.24 6.35 -28.71
C ALA A 348 41.83 5.82 -28.38
N LEU A 349 41.03 5.50 -29.42
CA LEU A 349 39.83 4.64 -29.41
C LEU A 349 39.16 4.51 -30.80
N THR A 350 39.80 4.95 -31.89
CA THR A 350 39.24 4.81 -33.25
C THR A 350 39.45 3.40 -33.83
N SER A 351 38.70 2.42 -33.32
CA SER A 351 38.46 1.15 -34.03
C SER A 351 37.11 0.51 -33.64
N GLY A 352 36.07 0.81 -34.42
CA GLY A 352 34.94 -0.11 -34.63
C GLY A 352 33.80 -0.15 -33.60
N SER A 353 33.94 0.44 -32.41
CA SER A 353 32.91 0.37 -31.35
C SER A 353 32.43 1.76 -30.92
N PRO A 354 31.12 2.02 -30.81
CA PRO A 354 30.55 3.29 -30.37
C PRO A 354 30.65 3.41 -28.83
N HIS A 355 31.85 3.65 -28.32
CA HIS A 355 32.09 3.77 -26.89
C HIS A 355 31.66 5.15 -26.35
N LEU A 356 30.82 5.13 -25.31
CA LEU A 356 30.32 6.32 -24.61
C LEU A 356 31.48 7.23 -24.15
N GLU A 357 31.39 8.52 -24.46
CA GLU A 357 32.19 9.52 -23.74
C GLU A 357 31.62 9.69 -22.32
N VAL A 358 32.26 9.05 -21.33
CA VAL A 358 31.79 9.08 -19.94
C VAL A 358 31.98 10.51 -19.36
N PRO A 359 30.91 11.20 -18.91
CA PRO A 359 31.00 12.61 -18.50
C PRO A 359 31.77 12.87 -17.20
N TYR A 360 31.65 11.94 -16.24
CA TYR A 360 32.40 11.92 -14.99
C TYR A 360 33.06 10.56 -14.81
N MET A 361 34.28 10.55 -14.29
CA MET A 361 34.96 9.34 -13.82
C MET A 361 35.37 9.55 -12.37
N LEU A 362 35.03 8.59 -11.52
CA LEU A 362 35.43 8.57 -10.10
C LEU A 362 36.46 7.47 -9.88
N GLN A 363 37.43 7.74 -9.02
CA GLN A 363 38.38 6.77 -8.51
C GLN A 363 38.50 6.95 -7.00
N ALA A 364 38.54 5.86 -6.24
CA ALA A 364 38.58 5.91 -4.78
C ALA A 364 39.61 4.95 -4.20
N HIS A 365 40.39 5.46 -3.25
CA HIS A 365 41.42 4.75 -2.51
C HIS A 365 41.11 4.79 -1.03
N THR A 366 41.48 3.72 -0.32
CA THR A 366 41.32 3.62 1.13
C THR A 366 42.62 3.16 1.76
N ARG A 367 42.92 3.69 2.94
CA ARG A 367 43.97 3.25 3.84
C ARG A 367 43.33 2.96 5.18
N GLU A 368 43.41 1.72 5.61
CA GLU A 368 42.87 1.25 6.89
C GLU A 368 43.96 1.40 7.97
N ILE A 369 43.56 1.67 9.22
CA ILE A 369 44.50 1.94 10.34
C ILE A 369 45.44 0.74 10.63
N ASP A 370 45.06 -0.47 10.21
CA ASP A 370 45.87 -1.68 10.39
C ASP A 370 46.96 -1.89 9.32
N GLY A 371 47.08 -0.98 8.35
CA GLY A 371 48.03 -1.05 7.23
C GLY A 371 47.51 -1.83 6.02
N ASN A 372 46.27 -2.32 6.05
CA ASN A 372 45.58 -2.78 4.84
C ASN A 372 45.03 -1.58 4.05
N GLY A 373 44.67 -1.83 2.79
CA GLY A 373 44.09 -0.83 1.90
C GLY A 373 44.65 -0.91 0.49
N THR A 374 44.47 0.16 -0.28
CA THR A 374 45.02 0.30 -1.62
C THR A 374 46.31 1.11 -1.68
N PHE A 375 46.60 1.90 -0.65
CA PHE A 375 47.76 2.78 -0.59
C PHE A 375 48.17 3.06 0.86
N ASP A 376 49.45 3.38 1.08
CA ASP A 376 49.93 4.01 2.31
C ASP A 376 50.10 5.51 2.05
N ALA A 377 49.43 6.34 2.85
CA ALA A 377 49.25 7.76 2.57
C ALA A 377 50.43 8.60 3.08
N ILE A 378 50.65 9.78 2.49
CA ILE A 378 51.57 10.78 3.07
C ILE A 378 51.14 11.15 4.51
N PRO A 379 52.08 11.55 5.40
CA PRO A 379 51.77 11.84 6.81
C PRO A 379 50.58 12.79 7.01
N ASP A 380 50.45 13.82 6.17
CA ASP A 380 49.36 14.82 6.20
C ASP A 380 47.96 14.24 5.90
N LEU A 381 47.91 13.04 5.33
CA LEU A 381 46.71 12.24 5.05
C LEU A 381 46.68 10.97 5.93
N THR A 382 47.37 10.95 7.08
CA THR A 382 47.29 9.84 8.03
C THR A 382 46.75 10.27 9.38
N SER A 383 45.85 9.46 9.93
CA SER A 383 45.37 9.55 11.32
C SER A 383 45.74 8.28 12.07
N ALA A 384 46.07 8.41 13.35
CA ALA A 384 46.26 7.25 14.25
C ALA A 384 44.91 6.67 14.76
N ALA A 385 43.83 7.42 14.59
CA ALA A 385 42.49 7.10 15.07
C ALA A 385 41.51 6.69 13.94
N SER A 386 41.77 7.13 12.70
CA SER A 386 40.78 7.16 11.61
C SER A 386 41.28 6.49 10.33
N ASP A 387 40.38 5.81 9.63
CA ASP A 387 40.65 5.29 8.28
C ASP A 387 40.63 6.46 7.28
N THR A 388 41.48 6.41 6.26
CA THR A 388 41.61 7.49 5.27
C THR A 388 41.03 7.08 3.93
N LEU A 389 40.04 7.84 3.46
CA LEU A 389 39.48 7.77 2.12
C LEU A 389 40.06 8.90 1.26
N LEU A 390 40.42 8.60 0.02
CA LEU A 390 40.80 9.58 -1.00
C LEU A 390 39.96 9.31 -2.26
N VAL A 391 39.22 10.31 -2.74
CA VAL A 391 38.38 10.22 -3.95
C VAL A 391 38.83 11.26 -4.97
N PHE A 392 39.15 10.81 -6.18
CA PHE A 392 39.40 11.67 -7.34
C PHE A 392 38.15 11.75 -8.22
N LEU A 393 37.84 12.95 -8.73
CA LEU A 393 36.85 13.20 -9.76
C LEU A 393 37.53 13.75 -11.00
N HIS A 394 37.29 13.11 -12.15
CA HIS A 394 37.66 13.63 -13.45
C HIS A 394 36.43 14.22 -14.14
N ASN A 395 36.42 15.53 -14.30
CA ASN A 395 35.30 16.28 -14.86
C ASN A 395 35.51 16.52 -16.36
N ARG A 396 34.58 16.02 -17.19
CA ARG A 396 34.54 16.22 -18.66
C ARG A 396 33.25 16.88 -19.14
N VAL A 397 32.48 17.48 -18.22
CA VAL A 397 31.17 18.06 -18.47
C VAL A 397 31.28 19.48 -19.02
N PHE A 398 30.40 19.80 -19.96
CA PHE A 398 30.18 21.16 -20.44
C PHE A 398 29.04 21.80 -19.65
N PHE A 399 29.32 22.89 -18.94
CA PHE A 399 28.32 23.61 -18.14
C PHE A 399 27.79 24.84 -18.88
N THR A 400 26.49 25.10 -18.80
CA THR A 400 25.89 26.32 -19.39
C THR A 400 26.13 27.59 -18.57
N ARG A 401 26.70 27.46 -17.36
CA ARG A 401 27.02 28.53 -16.41
C ARG A 401 28.32 28.17 -15.67
N PRO A 402 29.08 29.14 -15.15
CA PRO A 402 30.28 28.84 -14.38
C PRO A 402 29.93 28.12 -13.07
N VAL A 403 30.70 27.09 -12.74
CA VAL A 403 30.60 26.29 -11.50
C VAL A 403 31.78 26.63 -10.60
N ARG A 404 31.53 27.07 -9.36
CA ARG A 404 32.58 27.45 -8.39
C ARG A 404 32.83 26.42 -7.31
N ASP A 405 31.98 25.40 -7.21
CA ASP A 405 32.15 24.23 -6.35
C ASP A 405 33.60 23.69 -6.42
N PRO A 406 34.28 23.44 -5.29
CA PRO A 406 35.68 23.00 -5.26
C PRO A 406 35.95 21.70 -6.02
N LEU A 407 35.01 20.76 -6.03
CA LEU A 407 35.16 19.45 -6.67
C LEU A 407 34.73 19.48 -8.15
N PHE A 408 33.67 20.22 -8.48
CA PHE A 408 33.12 20.33 -9.85
C PHE A 408 33.59 21.57 -10.64
N LYS A 409 34.57 22.33 -10.11
CA LYS A 409 35.05 23.63 -10.59
C LYS A 409 35.21 23.74 -12.11
N ALA A 410 34.40 24.60 -12.72
CA ALA A 410 34.40 24.87 -14.15
C ALA A 410 34.06 26.35 -14.42
N THR A 411 35.09 27.21 -14.50
CA THR A 411 34.91 28.67 -14.66
C THR A 411 35.47 29.22 -15.96
N ARG A 412 36.25 28.44 -16.72
CA ARG A 412 36.77 28.81 -18.03
C ARG A 412 35.68 28.70 -19.10
N ALA A 413 35.26 29.84 -19.64
CA ALA A 413 34.45 29.89 -20.85
C ALA A 413 35.25 29.39 -22.07
N THR A 414 34.61 28.64 -22.96
CA THR A 414 35.17 28.15 -24.23
C THR A 414 34.03 28.04 -25.24
N ASP A 415 34.25 28.53 -26.46
CA ASP A 415 33.27 28.49 -27.53
C ASP A 415 33.38 27.18 -28.35
N PHE A 416 32.24 26.56 -28.61
CA PHE A 416 32.14 25.30 -29.34
C PHE A 416 31.13 25.41 -30.49
N PRO A 417 31.31 24.70 -31.63
CA PRO A 417 30.29 24.61 -32.68
C PRO A 417 29.00 23.94 -32.16
N THR A 418 27.82 24.39 -32.58
CA THR A 418 26.52 23.86 -32.08
C THR A 418 26.38 22.33 -32.20
N ASP A 419 26.90 21.75 -33.29
CA ASP A 419 26.87 20.31 -33.56
C ASP A 419 27.59 19.48 -32.48
N SER A 420 28.56 20.06 -31.76
CA SER A 420 29.28 19.37 -30.67
C SER A 420 28.63 19.52 -29.29
N VAL A 421 27.58 20.35 -29.14
CA VAL A 421 27.04 20.68 -27.81
C VAL A 421 25.52 20.45 -27.71
N LEU A 422 24.67 20.99 -28.59
CA LEU A 422 23.22 21.06 -28.29
C LEU A 422 22.24 20.76 -29.44
N LEU A 423 22.55 21.08 -30.70
CA LEU A 423 21.57 21.03 -31.80
C LEU A 423 22.23 20.61 -33.12
N GLU A 424 21.74 19.53 -33.73
CA GLU A 424 22.07 19.16 -35.11
C GLU A 424 21.48 20.21 -36.07
N GLY A 425 22.32 20.76 -36.97
CA GLY A 425 21.86 21.64 -38.05
C GLY A 425 21.91 23.15 -37.76
N SER A 426 22.64 23.57 -36.73
CA SER A 426 22.96 25.00 -36.48
C SER A 426 24.46 25.24 -36.60
N THR A 427 24.87 26.40 -37.11
CA THR A 427 26.28 26.79 -37.30
C THR A 427 26.76 27.86 -36.30
N ALA A 428 26.02 28.09 -35.23
CA ALA A 428 26.34 29.10 -34.23
C ALA A 428 27.36 28.60 -33.19
N ASN A 429 28.34 29.43 -32.84
CA ASN A 429 29.20 29.15 -31.69
C ASN A 429 28.39 29.31 -30.38
N VAL A 430 28.48 28.31 -29.51
CA VAL A 430 27.88 28.32 -28.17
C VAL A 430 29.00 28.31 -27.13
N THR A 431 29.00 29.30 -26.26
CA THR A 431 29.91 29.36 -25.11
C THR A 431 29.46 28.35 -24.05
N ALA A 432 30.38 27.46 -23.64
CA ALA A 432 30.22 26.58 -22.49
C ALA A 432 31.37 26.77 -21.50
N TYR A 433 31.11 26.46 -20.23
CA TYR A 433 32.09 26.49 -19.17
C TYR A 433 32.67 25.09 -18.97
N VAL A 434 34.00 25.00 -18.98
CA VAL A 434 34.75 23.76 -18.80
C VAL A 434 35.66 23.84 -17.57
N ALA A 435 36.07 22.69 -17.07
CA ALA A 435 37.00 22.61 -15.96
C ALA A 435 38.37 23.21 -16.33
N ASN A 436 39.01 23.88 -15.38
CA ASN A 436 40.19 24.70 -15.65
C ASN A 436 41.47 23.88 -15.59
N GLU A 437 41.95 23.40 -16.73
CA GLU A 437 43.33 22.94 -16.88
C GLU A 437 43.84 23.13 -18.33
N ASP A 438 45.11 22.79 -18.57
CA ASP A 438 45.93 23.33 -19.66
C ASP A 438 45.37 23.24 -21.09
N SER A 439 45.84 24.17 -21.93
CA SER A 439 45.32 24.58 -23.24
C SER A 439 45.21 23.52 -24.37
N ASP A 440 45.34 22.24 -24.06
CA ASP A 440 45.28 21.12 -25.03
C ASP A 440 44.37 19.96 -24.56
N ARG A 441 43.66 20.10 -23.41
CA ARG A 441 42.93 18.99 -22.75
C ARG A 441 41.60 19.42 -22.13
N THR A 442 40.60 18.53 -22.15
CA THR A 442 39.23 18.76 -21.65
C THR A 442 38.90 17.91 -20.41
N VAL A 443 39.86 17.74 -19.50
CA VAL A 443 39.72 16.94 -18.27
C VAL A 443 40.50 17.63 -17.17
N SER A 444 39.82 18.06 -16.10
CA SER A 444 40.47 18.44 -14.83
C SER A 444 40.28 17.31 -13.83
N SER A 445 41.24 17.18 -12.90
CA SER A 445 41.24 16.14 -11.87
C SER A 445 41.28 16.78 -10.48
N THR A 446 40.14 16.78 -9.80
CA THR A 446 39.98 17.28 -8.43
C THR A 446 39.96 16.11 -7.45
N ALA A 447 40.24 16.37 -6.17
CA ALA A 447 40.16 15.34 -5.13
C ALA A 447 39.48 15.84 -3.85
N VAL A 448 38.88 14.91 -3.12
CA VAL A 448 38.42 15.07 -1.75
C VAL A 448 39.00 13.94 -0.91
N ALA A 449 39.55 14.27 0.26
CA ALA A 449 39.91 13.27 1.26
C ALA A 449 38.91 13.30 2.42
N CYS A 450 38.73 12.16 3.07
CA CYS A 450 37.94 12.03 4.28
C CYS A 450 38.64 11.14 5.31
N PHE A 451 38.61 11.55 6.57
CA PHE A 451 38.78 10.63 7.69
C PHE A 451 37.43 10.02 8.07
N SER A 452 37.41 8.69 8.20
CA SER A 452 36.23 7.91 8.56
C SER A 452 36.48 7.21 9.88
N ASP A 453 35.58 7.42 10.85
CA ASP A 453 35.65 6.84 12.18
C ASP A 453 34.37 6.04 12.47
N THR A 454 34.49 4.84 13.01
CA THR A 454 33.36 4.13 13.61
C THR A 454 33.66 3.74 15.05
N THR A 455 32.82 4.19 15.96
CA THR A 455 33.00 4.02 17.41
C THR A 455 31.93 3.09 17.97
N TYR A 456 32.31 2.11 18.77
CA TYR A 456 31.42 1.09 19.33
C TYR A 456 31.36 1.20 20.84
N CYS A 457 30.17 1.07 21.42
CA CYS A 457 29.91 1.22 22.84
C CYS A 457 29.09 0.01 23.35
N ASN A 458 29.39 -0.45 24.57
CA ASN A 458 28.59 -1.48 25.24
C ASN A 458 27.56 -0.80 26.17
N PRO A 459 26.27 -0.69 25.79
CA PRO A 459 25.26 0.02 26.59
C PRO A 459 24.92 -0.69 27.91
N ALA A 460 25.33 -1.95 28.10
CA ALA A 460 25.18 -2.66 29.38
C ALA A 460 26.24 -2.23 30.43
N LEU A 461 27.31 -1.56 30.01
CA LEU A 461 28.44 -1.12 30.85
C LEU A 461 28.75 0.37 30.56
N PRO A 462 27.89 1.31 30.99
CA PRO A 462 27.98 2.72 30.59
C PRO A 462 29.24 3.44 31.10
N ASP A 463 29.86 2.96 32.17
CA ASP A 463 31.11 3.50 32.71
C ASP A 463 32.36 3.06 31.92
N GLN A 464 32.20 2.17 30.94
CA GLN A 464 33.29 1.62 30.12
C GLN A 464 33.51 2.50 28.88
N PRO A 465 34.77 2.85 28.54
CA PRO A 465 35.04 3.66 27.36
C PRO A 465 34.66 2.92 26.07
N CYS A 466 34.02 3.64 25.15
CA CYS A 466 33.76 3.17 23.80
C CYS A 466 35.09 2.95 23.04
N VAL A 467 35.09 2.04 22.07
CA VAL A 467 36.26 1.67 21.28
C VAL A 467 36.13 2.17 19.85
N HIS A 468 37.14 2.93 19.40
CA HIS A 468 37.27 3.40 18.03
C HIS A 468 37.86 2.30 17.13
N SER A 469 37.14 1.95 16.06
CA SER A 469 37.41 0.91 15.06
C SER A 469 37.60 -0.51 15.63
N LEU A 470 36.95 -1.51 15.00
CA LEU A 470 36.95 -2.90 15.51
C LEU A 470 38.23 -3.67 15.18
N ARG A 471 39.31 -3.30 15.87
CA ARG A 471 40.51 -4.13 15.94
C ARG A 471 40.17 -5.45 16.66
N LYS A 472 40.74 -6.58 16.21
CA LYS A 472 40.69 -7.87 16.95
C LYS A 472 41.17 -7.77 18.41
N LYS A 473 41.99 -6.78 18.75
CA LYS A 473 42.38 -6.44 20.14
C LYS A 473 41.35 -5.57 20.89
N GLY A 474 40.66 -4.66 20.19
CA GLY A 474 39.70 -3.71 20.76
C GLY A 474 38.32 -4.32 21.09
N ILE A 475 37.91 -5.35 20.36
CA ILE A 475 36.67 -6.11 20.65
C ILE A 475 36.71 -6.71 22.07
N ARG A 476 37.86 -7.24 22.49
CA ARG A 476 38.03 -7.80 23.85
C ARG A 476 37.88 -6.75 24.96
N SER A 477 38.26 -5.50 24.69
CA SER A 477 38.09 -4.38 25.64
C SER A 477 36.69 -3.75 25.63
N LEU A 478 35.73 -4.28 24.86
CA LEU A 478 34.30 -3.93 24.96
C LEU A 478 33.51 -4.84 25.93
N LEU A 479 34.11 -5.91 26.43
CA LEU A 479 33.50 -6.89 27.37
C LEU A 479 32.09 -7.34 26.93
N LEU A 480 31.95 -7.67 25.65
CA LEU A 480 30.67 -8.05 25.05
C LEU A 480 30.16 -9.40 25.57
N THR A 481 28.84 -9.52 25.75
CA THR A 481 28.19 -10.83 25.93
C THR A 481 28.29 -11.67 24.65
N PRO A 482 28.14 -13.01 24.72
CA PRO A 482 28.07 -13.84 23.52
C PRO A 482 26.99 -13.36 22.53
N THR A 483 25.83 -12.94 23.02
CA THR A 483 24.76 -12.35 22.21
C THR A 483 25.19 -11.06 21.50
N GLN A 484 25.88 -10.16 22.22
CA GLN A 484 26.40 -8.91 21.65
C GLN A 484 27.49 -9.19 20.61
N GLN A 485 28.35 -10.19 20.82
CA GLN A 485 29.34 -10.62 19.84
C GLN A 485 28.67 -11.16 18.57
N GLN A 486 27.63 -11.99 18.69
CA GLN A 486 26.86 -12.47 17.54
C GLN A 486 26.19 -11.32 16.74
N ILE A 487 25.65 -10.32 17.44
CA ILE A 487 25.08 -9.11 16.80
C ILE A 487 26.18 -8.29 16.12
N LEU A 488 27.35 -8.18 16.75
CA LEU A 488 28.52 -7.51 16.18
C LEU A 488 28.98 -8.21 14.90
N ASP A 489 29.11 -9.54 14.93
CA ASP A 489 29.49 -10.36 13.79
C ASP A 489 28.43 -10.26 12.68
N ARG A 490 27.15 -10.18 13.00
CA ARG A 490 26.08 -9.94 12.02
C ARG A 490 26.21 -8.59 11.29
N ILE A 491 26.67 -7.53 11.96
CA ILE A 491 26.86 -6.21 11.35
C ILE A 491 28.29 -5.97 10.83
N HIS A 492 29.23 -6.91 11.05
CA HIS A 492 30.63 -6.86 10.54
C HIS A 492 31.01 -7.95 9.53
N ALA A 493 30.25 -9.04 9.43
CA ALA A 493 30.45 -10.11 8.46
C ALA A 493 30.54 -9.59 7.01
N PRO A 494 29.71 -8.63 6.55
CA PRO A 494 30.08 -7.82 5.41
C PRO A 494 31.14 -6.82 5.88
N LYS A 495 32.40 -7.03 5.49
CA LYS A 495 33.49 -6.06 5.71
C LYS A 495 32.97 -4.65 5.45
N VAL A 496 33.16 -3.76 6.44
CA VAL A 496 32.52 -2.44 6.55
C VAL A 496 32.41 -1.77 5.18
N ALA A 497 31.21 -1.27 4.87
CA ALA A 497 30.95 -0.55 3.62
C ALA A 497 31.82 0.71 3.54
N SER A 498 33.02 0.59 2.96
CA SER A 498 33.83 1.78 2.71
C SER A 498 33.22 2.56 1.56
N MET A 499 33.33 3.89 1.64
CA MET A 499 32.95 4.78 0.56
C MET A 499 33.65 4.41 -0.75
N ALA A 500 34.91 3.96 -0.65
CA ALA A 500 35.67 3.45 -1.78
C ALA A 500 35.03 2.23 -2.44
N ARG A 501 34.39 1.34 -1.67
CA ARG A 501 33.64 0.19 -2.22
C ARG A 501 32.41 0.66 -2.99
N LEU A 502 31.59 1.55 -2.43
CA LEU A 502 30.45 2.18 -3.12
C LEU A 502 30.86 2.80 -4.45
N ILE A 503 31.91 3.64 -4.44
CA ILE A 503 32.40 4.35 -5.62
C ILE A 503 32.96 3.38 -6.67
N LYS A 504 33.71 2.34 -6.27
CA LYS A 504 34.19 1.31 -7.20
C LYS A 504 33.06 0.48 -7.81
N THR A 505 32.00 0.21 -7.05
CA THR A 505 30.88 -0.63 -7.51
C THR A 505 29.91 0.12 -8.44
N LEU A 506 29.63 1.39 -8.20
CA LEU A 506 28.65 2.18 -8.98
C LEU A 506 29.28 3.23 -9.91
N GLY A 507 30.53 3.61 -9.70
CA GLY A 507 31.19 4.70 -10.43
C GLY A 507 30.38 5.99 -10.37
N ALA A 508 30.30 6.71 -11.49
CA ALA A 508 29.52 7.94 -11.60
C ALA A 508 28.01 7.75 -11.34
N GLN A 509 27.46 6.53 -11.32
CA GLN A 509 26.04 6.29 -10.98
C GLN A 509 25.73 6.62 -9.51
N SER A 510 26.74 6.67 -8.62
CA SER A 510 26.55 7.05 -7.21
C SER A 510 26.26 8.54 -6.99
N MET A 511 26.53 9.40 -7.99
CA MET A 511 26.46 10.85 -7.84
C MET A 511 25.10 11.45 -8.18
N LEU A 512 24.72 12.51 -7.46
CA LEU A 512 23.58 13.35 -7.77
C LEU A 512 23.82 14.15 -9.05
N ALA A 513 25.01 14.74 -9.21
CA ALA A 513 25.38 15.57 -10.37
C ALA A 513 25.29 14.82 -11.71
N SER A 514 25.46 13.48 -11.72
CA SER A 514 25.30 12.65 -12.91
C SER A 514 23.89 12.66 -13.49
N ARG A 515 22.87 12.93 -12.67
CA ARG A 515 21.45 12.97 -13.08
C ARG A 515 21.13 14.16 -13.99
N SER A 516 21.88 15.25 -13.86
CA SER A 516 21.68 16.50 -14.62
C SER A 516 22.29 16.46 -16.03
N ILE A 517 22.92 15.35 -16.42
CA ILE A 517 23.75 15.29 -17.63
C ILE A 517 23.00 14.70 -18.83
N ARG A 518 23.06 15.41 -19.96
CA ARG A 518 22.62 14.92 -21.27
C ARG A 518 23.76 14.99 -22.28
N ARG A 519 24.22 13.84 -22.79
CA ARG A 519 25.30 13.68 -23.79
C ARG A 519 26.69 14.27 -23.43
N ARG A 520 26.88 14.79 -22.19
CA ARG A 520 28.02 15.56 -21.59
C ARG A 520 27.70 17.01 -21.19
N ASN A 521 26.49 17.50 -21.45
CA ASN A 521 26.08 18.84 -21.03
C ASN A 521 25.31 18.81 -19.71
N SER A 522 25.52 19.82 -18.87
CA SER A 522 24.76 20.05 -17.63
C SER A 522 24.43 21.54 -17.48
N PRO A 523 23.31 21.90 -16.84
CA PRO A 523 23.20 23.20 -16.16
C PRO A 523 24.32 23.38 -15.14
N GLY A 524 24.65 24.63 -14.80
CA GLY A 524 25.57 24.91 -13.69
C GLY A 524 25.08 24.30 -12.37
N LEU A 525 26.02 23.78 -11.58
CA LEU A 525 25.81 23.18 -10.27
C LEU A 525 25.90 24.24 -9.15
N PRO A 526 25.28 24.02 -7.98
CA PRO A 526 25.44 24.89 -6.82
C PRO A 526 26.87 24.81 -6.24
N ASP A 527 27.27 25.84 -5.49
CA ASP A 527 28.62 25.95 -4.91
C ASP A 527 28.85 24.97 -3.73
N ASP A 528 27.80 24.30 -3.22
CA ASP A 528 27.84 23.25 -2.18
C ASP A 528 27.59 21.83 -2.73
N GLN A 529 27.72 21.61 -4.05
CA GLN A 529 27.48 20.30 -4.68
C GLN A 529 28.36 19.19 -4.08
N TRP A 530 29.62 19.45 -3.75
CA TRP A 530 30.49 18.46 -3.11
C TRP A 530 29.97 17.98 -1.75
N ILE A 531 29.33 18.86 -0.97
CA ILE A 531 28.69 18.52 0.32
C ILE A 531 27.44 17.68 0.07
N LEU A 532 26.66 18.02 -0.97
CA LEU A 532 25.50 17.24 -1.41
C LEU A 532 25.91 15.80 -1.82
N GLU A 533 27.00 15.64 -2.58
CA GLU A 533 27.51 14.31 -2.95
C GLU A 533 27.95 13.48 -1.74
N LEU A 534 28.77 14.06 -0.85
CA LEU A 534 29.26 13.39 0.35
C LEU A 534 28.11 12.96 1.27
N GLY A 535 27.12 13.82 1.49
CA GLY A 535 25.93 13.48 2.29
C GLY A 535 25.10 12.36 1.65
N ASN A 536 24.91 12.39 0.33
CA ASN A 536 24.19 11.35 -0.41
C ASN A 536 24.91 10.00 -0.32
N TRP A 537 26.24 9.99 -0.42
CA TRP A 537 27.00 8.77 -0.25
C TRP A 537 27.03 8.29 1.21
N PHE A 538 27.19 9.17 2.20
CA PHE A 538 27.14 8.83 3.63
C PHE A 538 25.79 8.19 4.00
N SER A 539 24.69 8.81 3.58
CA SER A 539 23.34 8.24 3.72
C SER A 539 23.19 6.89 3.01
N THR A 540 23.78 6.74 1.81
CA THR A 540 23.80 5.44 1.09
C THR A 540 24.49 4.33 1.89
N LEU A 541 25.60 4.63 2.60
CA LEU A 541 26.24 3.65 3.48
C LEU A 541 25.32 3.26 4.63
N LEU A 542 24.67 4.23 5.30
CA LEU A 542 23.72 3.95 6.39
C LEU A 542 22.53 3.07 5.92
N PHE A 543 21.93 3.38 4.77
CA PHE A 543 20.86 2.56 4.19
C PHE A 543 21.31 1.15 3.79
N ARG A 544 22.55 0.98 3.33
CA ARG A 544 23.11 -0.36 3.02
C ARG A 544 23.17 -1.22 4.28
N GLU A 545 23.60 -0.67 5.41
CA GLU A 545 23.68 -1.44 6.66
C GLU A 545 22.29 -1.85 7.17
N GLN A 546 21.28 -0.97 7.05
CA GLN A 546 19.90 -1.35 7.34
C GLN A 546 19.37 -2.46 6.40
N LEU A 547 19.70 -2.37 5.10
CA LEU A 547 19.33 -3.40 4.11
C LEU A 547 20.02 -4.74 4.38
N LEU A 548 21.29 -4.74 4.75
CA LEU A 548 22.04 -5.97 5.06
C LEU A 548 21.57 -6.60 6.37
N ALA A 549 21.32 -5.81 7.41
CA ALA A 549 20.69 -6.29 8.64
C ALA A 549 19.35 -6.99 8.33
N ARG A 550 18.50 -6.39 7.48
CA ARG A 550 17.24 -6.99 7.02
C ARG A 550 17.44 -8.24 6.16
N ARG A 551 18.41 -8.24 5.24
CA ARG A 551 18.73 -9.37 4.33
C ARG A 551 19.30 -10.58 5.06
N PHE A 552 20.05 -10.39 6.15
CA PHE A 552 20.53 -11.49 7.01
C PHE A 552 19.41 -12.45 7.42
N ALA A 553 18.22 -11.93 7.76
CA ALA A 553 17.11 -12.76 8.25
C ALA A 553 16.28 -13.39 7.12
N THR A 554 16.24 -12.79 5.93
CA THR A 554 15.29 -13.18 4.87
C THR A 554 15.90 -13.65 3.57
N GLY A 555 17.21 -13.44 3.37
CA GLY A 555 17.87 -13.61 2.08
C GLY A 555 17.49 -12.52 1.07
N TYR A 556 17.83 -12.79 -0.18
CA TYR A 556 17.62 -11.94 -1.35
C TYR A 556 16.38 -12.42 -2.14
N ARG A 557 15.87 -11.58 -3.05
CA ARG A 557 14.78 -11.99 -3.96
C ARG A 557 15.28 -12.88 -5.10
N ASN A 558 16.48 -12.61 -5.62
CA ASN A 558 17.12 -13.48 -6.61
C ASN A 558 17.55 -14.78 -5.92
N GLN A 559 17.06 -15.92 -6.41
CA GLN A 559 17.35 -17.23 -5.83
C GLN A 559 18.82 -17.63 -5.99
N GLN A 560 19.51 -17.20 -7.06
CA GLN A 560 20.94 -17.44 -7.26
C GLN A 560 21.77 -16.86 -6.10
N TYR A 561 21.37 -15.72 -5.55
CA TYR A 561 22.03 -15.09 -4.42
C TYR A 561 21.79 -15.84 -3.09
N ASN A 562 20.77 -16.69 -3.02
CA ASN A 562 20.44 -17.47 -1.82
C ASN A 562 21.14 -18.84 -1.76
N GLU A 563 21.75 -19.28 -2.87
CA GLU A 563 22.43 -20.59 -2.97
C GLU A 563 23.66 -20.67 -2.06
N PHE A 564 24.46 -19.61 -2.05
CA PHE A 564 25.71 -19.50 -1.30
C PHE A 564 25.56 -18.94 0.13
N ILE A 565 24.33 -18.59 0.55
CA ILE A 565 24.10 -18.11 1.93
C ILE A 565 24.18 -19.28 2.90
N VAL A 566 25.15 -19.18 3.82
CA VAL A 566 25.39 -20.15 4.88
C VAL A 566 24.55 -19.77 6.10
N ALA A 567 23.74 -20.72 6.56
CA ALA A 567 22.92 -20.56 7.76
C ALA A 567 23.81 -20.34 9.00
N PRO A 568 23.36 -19.52 9.98
CA PRO A 568 24.15 -19.28 11.18
C PRO A 568 24.25 -20.56 12.05
N GLU A 569 25.26 -20.61 12.90
CA GLU A 569 25.42 -21.68 13.89
C GLU A 569 24.19 -21.79 14.82
N PRO A 570 23.92 -22.96 15.44
CA PRO A 570 22.75 -23.17 16.29
C PRO A 570 22.60 -22.14 17.42
N GLU A 571 23.72 -21.70 18.02
CA GLU A 571 23.73 -20.66 19.07
C GLU A 571 23.29 -19.27 18.56
N SER A 572 23.35 -19.06 17.24
CA SER A 572 23.04 -17.81 16.55
C SER A 572 21.69 -17.85 15.79
N GLU A 573 21.01 -19.00 15.73
CA GLU A 573 19.75 -19.17 14.97
C GLU A 573 18.63 -18.21 15.41
N TRP A 574 18.66 -17.78 16.68
CA TRP A 574 17.70 -16.81 17.22
C TRP A 574 17.66 -15.50 16.41
N MET A 575 18.81 -15.08 15.85
CA MET A 575 18.92 -13.85 15.06
C MET A 575 18.08 -13.87 13.78
N CYS A 576 17.84 -15.06 13.21
CA CYS A 576 16.97 -15.25 12.04
C CYS A 576 15.52 -14.85 12.31
N ARG A 577 15.08 -15.04 13.57
CA ARG A 577 13.71 -14.77 14.03
C ARG A 577 13.61 -13.43 14.77
N ALA A 578 14.71 -12.68 14.87
CA ALA A 578 14.80 -11.43 15.61
C ALA A 578 14.73 -10.17 14.73
N GLN A 579 14.33 -10.27 13.45
CA GLN A 579 14.21 -9.09 12.59
C GLN A 579 12.83 -8.44 12.71
N MET A 580 12.77 -7.23 13.27
CA MET A 580 11.62 -6.34 13.17
C MET A 580 11.64 -5.54 11.87
N THR A 581 10.45 -5.12 11.45
CA THR A 581 10.18 -4.19 10.35
C THR A 581 8.86 -3.47 10.66
N ARG A 582 8.52 -2.41 9.92
CA ARG A 582 7.15 -1.87 9.93
C ARG A 582 6.33 -2.42 8.77
N SER A 583 5.03 -2.58 8.98
CA SER A 583 4.07 -2.98 7.94
C SER A 583 2.78 -2.16 8.07
N SER A 584 2.20 -1.75 6.95
CA SER A 584 0.84 -1.20 6.86
C SER A 584 -0.23 -2.30 6.98
N ASP A 585 0.12 -3.52 6.56
CA ASP A 585 -0.85 -4.59 6.27
C ASP A 585 -1.11 -5.49 7.49
N HIS A 586 -0.51 -5.15 8.62
CA HIS A 586 -0.49 -5.92 9.85
C HIS A 586 -0.68 -5.01 11.07
N SER A 587 -1.25 -5.54 12.13
CA SER A 587 -1.50 -4.82 13.37
C SER A 587 -0.93 -5.59 14.55
N SER A 588 -0.18 -4.90 15.41
CA SER A 588 0.41 -5.43 16.63
C SER A 588 -0.40 -4.97 17.84
N PHE A 589 -0.76 -5.89 18.72
CA PHE A 589 -1.62 -5.66 19.90
C PHE A 589 -0.89 -5.94 21.20
N SER A 590 -1.07 -5.09 22.21
CA SER A 590 -0.58 -5.37 23.56
C SER A 590 -1.37 -6.51 24.21
N VAL A 591 -0.71 -7.65 24.45
CA VAL A 591 -1.32 -8.82 25.09
C VAL A 591 -1.78 -8.50 26.51
N LEU A 592 -1.03 -7.64 27.23
CA LEU A 592 -1.41 -7.13 28.54
C LEU A 592 -2.71 -6.31 28.47
N GLY A 593 -2.84 -5.41 27.49
CA GLY A 593 -4.06 -4.61 27.28
C GLY A 593 -5.28 -5.48 26.97
N LEU A 594 -5.12 -6.48 26.08
CA LEU A 594 -6.15 -7.46 25.77
C LEU A 594 -6.60 -8.22 27.03
N ALA A 595 -5.65 -8.75 27.81
CA ALA A 595 -5.94 -9.51 29.02
C ALA A 595 -6.71 -8.68 30.06
N ILE A 596 -6.31 -7.42 30.30
CA ILE A 596 -6.98 -6.52 31.25
C ILE A 596 -8.44 -6.28 30.85
N ILE A 597 -8.71 -5.96 29.58
CA ILE A 597 -10.07 -5.70 29.10
C ILE A 597 -10.94 -6.95 29.24
N LEU A 598 -10.47 -8.10 28.75
CA LEU A 598 -11.26 -9.33 28.70
C LEU A 598 -11.53 -9.89 30.11
N ILE A 599 -10.55 -9.86 31.02
CA ILE A 599 -10.73 -10.34 32.39
C ILE A 599 -11.69 -9.43 33.17
N LEU A 600 -11.45 -8.11 33.17
CA LEU A 600 -12.30 -7.17 33.93
C LEU A 600 -13.74 -7.14 33.39
N GLY A 601 -13.91 -7.13 32.06
CA GLY A 601 -15.25 -7.16 31.46
C GLY A 601 -16.00 -8.45 31.75
N SER A 602 -15.33 -9.60 31.68
CA SER A 602 -15.95 -10.89 32.02
C SER A 602 -16.39 -10.95 33.48
N LEU A 603 -15.57 -10.43 34.41
CA LEU A 603 -15.91 -10.37 35.83
C LEU A 603 -17.16 -9.51 36.09
N ILE A 604 -17.31 -8.37 35.40
CA ILE A 604 -18.52 -7.52 35.48
C ILE A 604 -19.77 -8.26 34.98
N ILE A 605 -19.67 -8.95 33.85
CA ILE A 605 -20.79 -9.72 33.27
C ILE A 605 -21.21 -10.85 34.21
N ILE A 606 -20.24 -11.64 34.70
CA ILE A 606 -20.49 -12.74 35.65
C ILE A 606 -21.12 -12.21 36.95
N ALA A 607 -20.63 -11.08 37.48
CA ALA A 607 -21.21 -10.44 38.66
C ALA A 607 -22.68 -10.06 38.43
N ASN A 608 -23.01 -9.41 37.32
CA ASN A 608 -24.40 -9.04 37.01
C ASN A 608 -25.33 -10.27 36.92
N LEU A 609 -24.89 -11.35 36.27
CA LEU A 609 -25.69 -12.56 36.07
C LEU A 609 -25.88 -13.39 37.35
N THR A 610 -24.98 -13.29 38.33
CA THR A 610 -24.97 -14.16 39.52
C THR A 610 -25.35 -13.45 40.83
N LEU A 611 -25.05 -12.15 40.96
CA LEU A 611 -25.15 -11.46 42.26
C LEU A 611 -26.57 -11.43 42.82
N ALA A 612 -27.59 -11.21 41.98
CA ALA A 612 -28.98 -11.23 42.42
C ALA A 612 -29.37 -12.59 43.02
N SER A 613 -29.04 -13.69 42.33
CA SER A 613 -29.30 -15.07 42.78
C SER A 613 -28.54 -15.43 44.06
N ILE A 614 -27.28 -15.01 44.17
CA ILE A 614 -26.45 -15.22 45.38
C ILE A 614 -27.04 -14.45 46.57
N VAL A 615 -27.39 -13.18 46.38
CA VAL A 615 -27.92 -12.31 47.45
C VAL A 615 -29.29 -12.79 47.92
N ASP A 616 -30.14 -13.26 47.01
CA ASP A 616 -31.42 -13.89 47.35
C ASP A 616 -31.22 -15.17 48.18
N TRP A 617 -30.29 -16.04 47.79
CA TRP A 617 -29.94 -17.25 48.54
C TRP A 617 -29.40 -16.93 49.96
N ILE A 618 -28.55 -15.91 50.10
CA ILE A 618 -28.06 -15.44 51.41
C ILE A 618 -29.23 -14.92 52.26
N ARG A 619 -30.10 -14.07 51.70
CA ARG A 619 -31.25 -13.47 52.41
C ARG A 619 -32.33 -14.49 52.77
N ALA A 620 -32.51 -15.53 51.97
CA ALA A 620 -33.38 -16.67 52.28
C ALA A 620 -32.88 -17.47 53.50
N ARG A 621 -31.56 -17.52 53.74
CA ARG A 621 -30.94 -18.17 54.91
C ARG A 621 -30.90 -17.28 56.16
N GLN A 622 -30.84 -15.96 56.02
CA GLN A 622 -30.93 -15.03 57.15
C GLN A 622 -32.37 -14.98 57.71
N LYS A 623 -32.58 -15.46 58.94
CA LYS A 623 -33.90 -15.41 59.62
C LYS A 623 -34.28 -14.01 60.14
N ASN A 624 -33.29 -13.18 60.50
CA ASN A 624 -33.52 -11.90 61.20
C ASN A 624 -33.39 -10.65 60.29
N ASN A 625 -33.62 -10.78 58.98
CA ASN A 625 -33.53 -9.66 58.03
C ASN A 625 -34.79 -9.53 57.14
N PRO A 626 -35.95 -9.16 57.70
CA PRO A 626 -37.19 -9.03 56.95
C PRO A 626 -37.13 -7.95 55.87
N GLY A 627 -36.47 -6.81 56.14
CA GLY A 627 -36.29 -5.73 55.17
C GLY A 627 -35.49 -6.15 53.93
N GLY A 628 -34.45 -6.97 54.09
CA GLY A 628 -33.68 -7.51 52.97
C GLY A 628 -34.51 -8.42 52.04
N ARG A 629 -35.39 -9.26 52.62
CA ARG A 629 -36.31 -10.11 51.82
C ARG A 629 -37.35 -9.28 51.08
N PHE A 630 -37.90 -8.26 51.72
CA PHE A 630 -38.88 -7.35 51.11
C PHE A 630 -38.31 -6.61 49.88
N ARG A 631 -37.08 -6.09 49.96
CA ARG A 631 -36.39 -5.47 48.80
C ARG A 631 -36.20 -6.43 47.63
N THR A 632 -35.84 -7.69 47.91
CA THR A 632 -35.76 -8.75 46.90
C THR A 632 -37.12 -9.02 46.26
N GLN A 633 -38.19 -9.05 47.05
CA GLN A 633 -39.55 -9.32 46.56
C GLN A 633 -40.07 -8.17 45.68
N GLN A 634 -39.92 -6.91 46.09
CA GLN A 634 -40.29 -5.75 45.27
C GLN A 634 -39.57 -5.71 43.91
N TRP A 635 -38.28 -6.08 43.87
CA TRP A 635 -37.51 -6.16 42.61
C TRP A 635 -38.09 -7.17 41.61
N LYS A 636 -38.74 -8.24 42.10
CA LYS A 636 -39.41 -9.27 41.29
C LYS A 636 -40.83 -8.89 40.92
N GLU A 637 -41.58 -8.30 41.84
CA GLU A 637 -42.96 -7.85 41.59
C GLU A 637 -43.01 -6.75 40.52
N MET A 638 -42.09 -5.80 40.52
CA MET A 638 -42.02 -4.74 39.49
C MET A 638 -41.67 -5.28 38.09
N GLU A 639 -40.89 -6.36 38.00
CA GLU A 639 -40.58 -7.04 36.73
C GLU A 639 -41.80 -7.79 36.18
N LEU A 640 -42.52 -8.51 37.05
CA LEU A 640 -43.74 -9.23 36.69
C LEU A 640 -44.84 -8.27 36.17
N LEU A 641 -44.99 -7.11 36.81
CA LEU A 641 -45.95 -6.09 36.40
C LEU A 641 -45.62 -5.52 35.01
N ALA A 642 -44.35 -5.20 34.73
CA ALA A 642 -43.92 -4.70 33.43
C ALA A 642 -44.04 -5.74 32.30
N LEU A 643 -43.85 -7.04 32.62
CA LEU A 643 -44.10 -8.15 31.71
C LEU A 643 -45.59 -8.30 31.37
N HIS A 644 -46.48 -8.21 32.37
CA HIS A 644 -47.92 -8.21 32.13
C HIS A 644 -48.36 -7.00 31.30
N GLU A 645 -47.89 -5.80 31.60
CA GLU A 645 -48.22 -4.58 30.85
C GLU A 645 -47.84 -4.71 29.36
N LYS A 646 -46.65 -5.26 29.06
CA LYS A 646 -46.23 -5.53 27.69
C LYS A 646 -47.03 -6.62 26.98
N ALA A 647 -47.47 -7.66 27.70
CA ALA A 647 -48.30 -8.72 27.12
C ALA A 647 -49.70 -8.19 26.77
N TYR A 648 -50.39 -7.56 27.73
CA TYR A 648 -51.75 -7.07 27.52
C TYR A 648 -51.84 -5.84 26.59
N GLY A 649 -50.81 -4.98 26.57
CA GLY A 649 -50.76 -3.82 25.68
C GLY A 649 -50.72 -4.18 24.20
N HIS A 650 -50.21 -5.36 23.84
CA HIS A 650 -50.03 -5.79 22.45
C HIS A 650 -51.24 -6.52 21.86
N GLU A 651 -52.09 -7.15 22.70
CA GLU A 651 -53.31 -7.84 22.27
C GLU A 651 -54.56 -6.94 22.26
N ALA A 652 -54.60 -5.88 23.09
CA ALA A 652 -55.81 -5.10 23.28
C ALA A 652 -55.95 -3.87 22.35
N GLY A 653 -54.87 -3.36 21.75
CA GLY A 653 -54.89 -2.14 20.93
C GLY A 653 -55.28 -0.86 21.69
N ILE A 654 -55.31 -0.89 23.03
CA ILE A 654 -55.72 0.24 23.87
C ILE A 654 -54.56 1.20 24.05
N VAL A 655 -54.60 2.32 23.33
CA VAL A 655 -53.88 3.54 23.74
C VAL A 655 -54.63 4.13 24.93
N MET A 656 -54.02 4.09 26.13
CA MET A 656 -54.57 4.82 27.28
C MET A 656 -54.32 6.32 27.11
N ASP A 657 -55.28 7.03 26.49
CA ASP A 657 -55.38 8.48 26.63
C ASP A 657 -56.25 8.81 27.86
N THR A 658 -55.81 9.78 28.67
CA THR A 658 -56.35 9.97 30.03
C THR A 658 -57.54 10.94 30.05
N GLY A 659 -58.77 10.40 29.93
CA GLY A 659 -60.02 11.18 30.00
C GLY A 659 -61.22 10.45 30.62
N SER A 660 -61.48 10.72 31.90
CA SER A 660 -62.77 10.61 32.64
C SER A 660 -63.84 9.54 32.31
N PHE A 661 -64.10 8.64 33.29
CA PHE A 661 -65.39 8.07 33.79
C PHE A 661 -66.68 8.29 32.96
N THR A 662 -67.59 7.31 32.78
CA THR A 662 -68.32 6.55 33.84
C THR A 662 -68.95 5.26 33.27
N ALA A 663 -69.28 4.28 34.12
CA ALA A 663 -69.97 3.04 33.71
C ALA A 663 -71.51 3.14 33.77
N PRO A 664 -72.23 2.45 32.86
CA PRO A 664 -73.49 1.81 33.27
C PRO A 664 -73.72 0.39 32.70
N SER A 665 -74.51 -0.38 33.46
CA SER A 665 -75.11 -1.69 33.14
C SER A 665 -74.15 -2.90 33.07
N GLY A 666 -74.35 -3.83 34.01
CA GLY A 666 -73.62 -5.09 34.04
C GLY A 666 -74.25 -6.16 33.14
N LYS A 667 -73.41 -6.85 32.35
CA LYS A 667 -73.65 -8.22 31.89
C LYS A 667 -72.35 -9.00 32.03
N SER A 668 -72.44 -10.19 32.62
CA SER A 668 -71.34 -11.15 32.62
C SER A 668 -71.19 -11.74 31.22
N LEU A 669 -69.95 -11.89 30.75
CA LEU A 669 -69.63 -12.59 29.50
C LEU A 669 -68.66 -13.74 29.81
N THR A 670 -69.20 -14.95 29.81
CA THR A 670 -68.46 -16.19 30.04
C THR A 670 -67.74 -16.60 28.76
N LEU A 671 -66.41 -16.79 28.82
CA LEU A 671 -65.63 -17.33 27.70
C LEU A 671 -65.62 -18.86 27.75
N THR A 672 -66.20 -19.50 26.75
CA THR A 672 -66.21 -20.96 26.60
C THR A 672 -64.98 -21.43 25.81
N THR A 673 -64.15 -22.26 26.42
CA THR A 673 -63.11 -23.03 25.70
C THR A 673 -63.71 -24.27 25.06
N VAL A 674 -63.35 -24.55 23.81
CA VAL A 674 -63.60 -25.82 23.12
C VAL A 674 -62.31 -26.25 22.42
N GLY A 675 -61.88 -27.48 22.65
CA GLY A 675 -60.72 -28.08 21.98
C GLY A 675 -60.95 -29.56 21.64
N ARG A 676 -60.23 -30.03 20.61
CA ARG A 676 -60.04 -31.41 20.11
C ARG A 676 -59.02 -31.30 18.96
N SER A 677 -57.94 -32.06 18.80
CA SER A 677 -57.72 -33.54 18.78
C SER A 677 -58.57 -34.25 17.71
N SER A 678 -58.10 -35.20 16.90
CA SER A 678 -56.80 -35.91 16.75
C SER A 678 -56.54 -36.16 15.23
N SER A 679 -55.68 -37.06 14.69
CA SER A 679 -54.83 -38.16 15.21
C SER A 679 -53.77 -38.57 14.15
N ASP A 680 -52.66 -39.13 14.64
CA ASP A 680 -51.87 -40.29 14.16
C ASP A 680 -51.67 -40.57 12.64
N GLU A 681 -50.40 -40.67 12.21
CA GLU A 681 -49.74 -41.99 12.06
C GLU A 681 -48.19 -41.89 11.99
N TYR A 682 -47.50 -43.04 12.14
CA TYR A 682 -46.08 -43.17 12.51
C TYR A 682 -45.29 -44.01 11.48
N VAL A 683 -44.16 -43.52 10.95
CA VAL A 683 -42.97 -44.35 10.59
C VAL A 683 -41.70 -43.51 10.73
N GLY A 684 -40.65 -44.05 11.35
CA GLY A 684 -39.39 -43.33 11.61
C GLY A 684 -38.32 -43.49 10.53
N GLY A 685 -37.49 -42.45 10.37
CA GLY A 685 -36.25 -42.45 9.60
C GLY A 685 -35.22 -41.50 10.22
N ARG A 686 -33.95 -41.89 10.27
CA ARG A 686 -32.84 -41.10 10.88
C ARG A 686 -32.33 -40.01 9.91
N PRO A 687 -31.59 -38.99 10.41
CA PRO A 687 -31.63 -37.65 9.83
C PRO A 687 -30.76 -37.48 8.59
N THR A 688 -31.23 -36.65 7.67
CA THR A 688 -30.42 -35.99 6.66
C THR A 688 -30.52 -34.48 6.85
N HIS A 689 -29.38 -33.77 6.76
CA HIS A 689 -29.34 -32.32 6.86
C HIS A 689 -30.01 -31.68 5.64
N SER A 690 -31.01 -30.82 5.87
CA SER A 690 -31.44 -29.83 4.87
C SER A 690 -31.44 -28.44 5.50
N HIS A 691 -30.60 -27.56 4.96
CA HIS A 691 -30.65 -26.14 5.28
C HIS A 691 -31.83 -25.51 4.55
N THR A 692 -32.86 -25.12 5.27
CA THR A 692 -33.91 -24.24 4.75
C THR A 692 -33.37 -22.83 4.58
N TYR A 693 -33.25 -22.37 3.34
CA TYR A 693 -32.98 -20.97 3.03
C TYR A 693 -34.13 -20.08 3.54
N GLY A 694 -33.79 -18.97 4.18
CA GLY A 694 -34.76 -17.98 4.65
C GLY A 694 -35.43 -17.22 3.50
N ARG A 695 -36.70 -16.85 3.69
CA ARG A 695 -37.47 -16.05 2.73
C ARG A 695 -36.78 -14.73 2.41
N ILE A 696 -36.70 -14.40 1.12
CA ILE A 696 -36.48 -13.04 0.62
C ILE A 696 -37.63 -12.16 1.11
N SER A 697 -37.32 -10.96 1.60
CA SER A 697 -38.30 -9.92 1.91
C SER A 697 -37.76 -8.55 1.53
N ASN A 698 -38.52 -7.84 0.70
CA ASN A 698 -38.32 -6.47 0.21
C ASN A 698 -37.17 -6.28 -0.80
N ALA A 699 -37.38 -6.75 -2.03
CA ALA A 699 -36.85 -6.10 -3.23
C ALA A 699 -38.01 -5.36 -3.92
N THR A 700 -37.78 -4.14 -4.42
CA THR A 700 -38.77 -3.43 -5.26
C THR A 700 -38.77 -4.08 -6.64
N VAL A 701 -39.78 -4.89 -6.97
CA VAL A 701 -39.94 -5.44 -8.33
C VAL A 701 -40.65 -4.38 -9.17
N ILE A 702 -39.94 -3.79 -10.12
CA ILE A 702 -40.55 -2.86 -11.09
C ILE A 702 -41.24 -3.69 -12.17
N LEU A 703 -42.56 -3.86 -12.02
CA LEU A 703 -43.41 -4.47 -13.02
C LEU A 703 -43.77 -3.43 -14.09
N TYR A 704 -43.32 -3.63 -15.32
CA TYR A 704 -43.55 -2.70 -16.43
C TYR A 704 -44.81 -3.10 -17.22
N PRO A 705 -45.86 -2.25 -17.27
CA PRO A 705 -47.06 -2.54 -18.04
C PRO A 705 -46.80 -2.44 -19.55
N THR A 706 -47.32 -3.40 -20.30
CA THR A 706 -47.06 -3.64 -21.73
C THR A 706 -47.71 -2.65 -22.73
N ASN A 707 -48.10 -1.44 -22.31
CA ASN A 707 -48.82 -0.47 -23.16
C ASN A 707 -48.17 0.92 -23.23
N CYS A 708 -48.09 1.45 -24.45
CA CYS A 708 -47.30 2.64 -24.81
C CYS A 708 -47.68 3.95 -24.09
N GLY A 709 -46.71 4.48 -23.35
CA GLY A 709 -46.53 5.87 -22.93
C GLY A 709 -45.04 6.07 -22.63
N SER A 710 -44.46 7.26 -22.85
CA SER A 710 -43.00 7.47 -22.94
C SER A 710 -42.17 6.75 -21.87
N PHE A 711 -41.52 5.65 -22.28
CA PHE A 711 -40.79 4.70 -21.42
C PHE A 711 -39.74 5.37 -20.53
N THR A 712 -39.08 6.42 -21.02
CA THR A 712 -38.07 7.20 -20.31
C THR A 712 -38.58 7.73 -18.98
N GLU A 713 -39.73 8.42 -18.94
CA GLU A 713 -40.19 9.08 -17.71
C GLU A 713 -40.67 8.08 -16.65
N ALA A 714 -41.18 6.91 -17.04
CA ALA A 714 -41.48 5.82 -16.11
C ALA A 714 -40.20 5.16 -15.56
N PHE A 715 -39.20 4.93 -16.42
CA PHE A 715 -37.89 4.40 -16.04
C PHE A 715 -37.21 5.30 -14.99
N TYR A 716 -37.02 6.60 -15.27
CA TYR A 716 -36.36 7.53 -14.34
C TYR A 716 -37.09 7.71 -13.01
N ASN A 717 -38.42 7.64 -12.98
CA ASN A 717 -39.16 7.65 -11.72
C ASN A 717 -38.94 6.35 -10.92
N GLY A 718 -38.87 5.18 -11.57
CA GLY A 718 -38.58 3.90 -10.93
C GLY A 718 -37.16 3.78 -10.36
N LEU A 719 -36.16 4.43 -10.98
CA LEU A 719 -34.77 4.45 -10.49
C LEU A 719 -34.65 5.07 -9.07
N ASN A 720 -35.61 5.88 -8.63
CA ASN A 720 -35.60 6.42 -7.27
C ASN A 720 -35.96 5.39 -6.19
N GLU A 721 -36.63 4.28 -6.51
CA GLU A 721 -37.17 3.31 -5.54
C GLU A 721 -36.32 2.02 -5.36
N ILE A 722 -35.06 2.03 -5.82
CA ILE A 722 -34.13 0.88 -5.72
C ILE A 722 -33.89 0.50 -4.24
N SER A 723 -34.29 -0.72 -3.86
CA SER A 723 -34.19 -1.25 -2.48
C SER A 723 -32.88 -2.00 -2.21
N TYR A 724 -32.32 -1.81 -1.01
CA TYR A 724 -31.12 -2.50 -0.51
C TYR A 724 -31.42 -3.95 -0.05
N VAL A 725 -30.57 -4.92 -0.40
CA VAL A 725 -30.70 -6.33 0.04
C VAL A 725 -29.36 -6.88 0.60
N LEU A 726 -29.47 -7.87 1.49
CA LEU A 726 -28.49 -8.30 2.50
C LEU A 726 -27.36 -9.24 2.01
N PRO A 727 -26.22 -9.29 2.73
CA PRO A 727 -25.09 -10.17 2.40
C PRO A 727 -25.36 -11.64 2.74
N VAL A 728 -24.90 -12.55 1.86
CA VAL A 728 -24.93 -14.00 2.07
C VAL A 728 -23.52 -14.58 1.98
N GLY A 729 -23.07 -15.27 3.04
CA GLY A 729 -22.07 -16.35 2.95
C GLY A 729 -20.59 -16.00 2.72
N ASN A 730 -19.81 -15.86 3.80
CA ASN A 730 -18.38 -16.24 3.88
C ASN A 730 -17.42 -15.81 2.73
N ARG A 731 -17.42 -14.53 2.34
CA ARG A 731 -16.28 -13.93 1.61
C ARG A 731 -15.64 -12.75 2.35
N LEU A 732 -14.44 -12.38 1.92
CA LEU A 732 -13.67 -11.27 2.51
C LEU A 732 -14.18 -9.94 1.96
N ILE A 733 -14.50 -9.01 2.88
CA ILE A 733 -14.80 -7.56 2.68
C ILE A 733 -16.32 -7.26 2.59
N PRO A 734 -16.83 -6.21 3.29
CA PRO A 734 -18.20 -5.72 3.12
C PRO A 734 -18.35 -4.90 1.82
N GLY A 735 -19.48 -5.06 1.14
CA GLY A 735 -19.87 -4.26 -0.02
C GLY A 735 -21.35 -4.44 -0.35
N TYR A 736 -22.04 -3.35 -0.69
CA TYR A 736 -23.37 -3.34 -1.28
C TYR A 736 -23.30 -3.13 -2.80
N ILE A 737 -23.99 -3.97 -3.57
CA ILE A 737 -24.25 -3.73 -5.00
C ILE A 737 -25.65 -3.13 -5.15
N GLY A 738 -25.74 -1.95 -5.76
CA GLY A 738 -26.98 -1.42 -6.33
C GLY A 738 -27.26 -2.08 -7.68
N TYR A 739 -28.50 -2.44 -7.95
CA TYR A 739 -28.88 -3.06 -9.23
C TYR A 739 -30.34 -2.77 -9.59
N LEU A 740 -30.62 -2.78 -10.89
CA LEU A 740 -31.96 -2.85 -11.43
C LEU A 740 -32.37 -4.31 -11.61
N LEU A 741 -33.61 -4.61 -11.28
CA LEU A 741 -34.25 -5.90 -11.56
C LEU A 741 -35.54 -5.63 -12.34
N ALA A 742 -35.61 -6.16 -13.55
CA ALA A 742 -36.81 -6.14 -14.36
C ALA A 742 -37.28 -7.57 -14.64
N GLU A 743 -38.55 -7.84 -14.37
CA GLU A 743 -39.19 -9.13 -14.61
C GLU A 743 -40.42 -8.94 -15.51
N PRO A 744 -40.68 -9.88 -16.45
CA PRO A 744 -41.92 -9.88 -17.22
C PRO A 744 -43.14 -10.12 -16.33
N GLU A 745 -44.31 -9.64 -16.74
CA GLU A 745 -45.59 -9.92 -16.06
C GLU A 745 -45.93 -11.43 -16.06
N ALA A 746 -45.50 -12.15 -17.10
CA ALA A 746 -45.55 -13.60 -17.19
C ALA A 746 -44.33 -14.24 -16.50
N ARG A 747 -44.41 -15.54 -16.18
CA ARG A 747 -43.26 -16.27 -15.62
C ARG A 747 -42.08 -16.23 -16.59
N PHE A 748 -40.95 -15.66 -16.15
CA PHE A 748 -39.72 -15.61 -16.94
C PHE A 748 -39.20 -17.01 -17.31
N ILE A 749 -38.60 -17.12 -18.50
CA ILE A 749 -38.03 -18.37 -19.03
C ILE A 749 -36.52 -18.47 -18.78
N HIS A 750 -35.81 -17.35 -18.88
CA HIS A 750 -34.35 -17.26 -18.71
C HIS A 750 -33.98 -16.01 -17.91
N THR A 751 -32.74 -15.97 -17.40
CA THR A 751 -32.20 -14.78 -16.74
C THR A 751 -30.96 -14.29 -17.49
N ILE A 752 -30.89 -12.98 -17.72
CA ILE A 752 -29.72 -12.29 -18.26
C ILE A 752 -29.23 -11.24 -17.27
N ILE A 753 -27.90 -11.13 -17.14
CA ILE A 753 -27.25 -10.01 -16.44
C ILE A 753 -26.54 -9.11 -17.45
N LEU A 754 -26.79 -7.80 -17.35
CA LEU A 754 -26.24 -6.77 -18.24
C LEU A 754 -25.25 -5.90 -17.45
N ILE A 755 -23.99 -5.80 -17.91
CA ILE A 755 -22.91 -5.13 -17.18
C ILE A 755 -22.44 -3.92 -17.99
N HIS A 756 -22.47 -2.72 -17.37
CA HIS A 756 -22.07 -1.47 -18.02
C HIS A 756 -20.55 -1.20 -17.93
N GLY A 757 -20.07 -0.18 -18.65
CA GLY A 757 -18.67 0.25 -18.64
C GLY A 757 -18.44 1.66 -18.09
N PHE A 758 -17.40 2.33 -18.57
CA PHE A 758 -16.97 3.68 -18.14
C PHE A 758 -17.27 4.74 -19.22
N PRO A 759 -17.77 5.94 -18.84
CA PRO A 759 -18.35 6.34 -17.57
C PRO A 759 -19.88 6.14 -17.61
N ASP A 760 -20.35 4.91 -17.43
CA ASP A 760 -21.77 4.54 -17.49
C ASP A 760 -22.31 4.04 -16.13
N LEU A 761 -23.60 3.70 -16.09
CA LEU A 761 -24.36 3.16 -14.96
C LEU A 761 -25.26 2.01 -15.45
N SER A 762 -26.02 1.37 -14.55
CA SER A 762 -27.08 0.42 -14.94
C SER A 762 -28.11 1.01 -15.92
N ALA A 763 -28.32 2.33 -15.92
CA ALA A 763 -29.15 3.05 -16.88
C ALA A 763 -28.65 2.98 -18.34
N GLY A 764 -27.40 2.59 -18.57
CA GLY A 764 -26.81 2.40 -19.89
C GLY A 764 -27.53 1.38 -20.76
N TRP A 765 -28.20 0.41 -20.14
CA TRP A 765 -28.96 -0.63 -20.82
C TRP A 765 -30.45 -0.31 -21.02
N ARG A 766 -30.88 0.95 -20.84
CA ARG A 766 -32.30 1.36 -20.86
C ARG A 766 -33.08 0.99 -22.13
N TYR A 767 -32.40 0.79 -23.26
CA TYR A 767 -33.03 0.35 -24.51
C TYR A 767 -33.09 -1.19 -24.66
N GLN A 768 -32.23 -1.92 -23.96
CA GLN A 768 -32.13 -3.38 -24.02
C GLN A 768 -32.98 -4.05 -22.93
N ILE A 769 -33.08 -3.43 -21.74
CA ILE A 769 -33.94 -3.89 -20.63
C ILE A 769 -35.38 -4.20 -21.11
N PRO A 770 -36.13 -3.26 -21.74
CA PRO A 770 -37.48 -3.55 -22.20
C PRO A 770 -37.51 -4.65 -23.27
N PHE A 771 -36.56 -4.65 -24.21
CA PHE A 771 -36.45 -5.69 -25.23
C PHE A 771 -36.34 -7.09 -24.61
N PHE A 772 -35.45 -7.29 -23.63
CA PHE A 772 -35.32 -8.59 -22.96
C PHE A 772 -36.58 -8.97 -22.15
N VAL A 773 -37.19 -8.01 -21.45
CA VAL A 773 -38.43 -8.24 -20.67
C VAL A 773 -39.60 -8.63 -21.58
N GLU A 774 -39.81 -7.94 -22.70
CA GLU A 774 -40.84 -8.23 -23.70
C GLU A 774 -40.70 -9.65 -24.28
N HIS A 775 -39.47 -10.16 -24.38
CA HIS A 775 -39.16 -11.51 -24.84
C HIS A 775 -39.09 -12.55 -23.70
N GLY A 776 -39.56 -12.22 -22.49
CA GLY A 776 -39.74 -13.18 -21.38
C GLY A 776 -38.49 -13.44 -20.53
N PHE A 777 -37.43 -12.63 -20.66
CA PHE A 777 -36.25 -12.72 -19.81
C PHE A 777 -36.42 -11.91 -18.53
N ARG A 778 -35.94 -12.45 -17.42
CA ARG A 778 -35.59 -11.65 -16.24
C ARG A 778 -34.25 -10.96 -16.48
N VAL A 779 -34.20 -9.67 -16.21
CA VAL A 779 -33.02 -8.82 -16.47
C VAL A 779 -32.47 -8.28 -15.15
N ILE A 780 -31.19 -8.53 -14.90
CA ILE A 780 -30.43 -8.01 -13.76
C ILE A 780 -29.41 -7.01 -14.30
N VAL A 781 -29.36 -5.79 -13.78
CA VAL A 781 -28.40 -4.76 -14.24
C VAL A 781 -27.75 -4.10 -13.03
N PRO A 782 -26.60 -4.59 -12.56
CA PRO A 782 -25.86 -3.94 -11.48
C PRO A 782 -25.29 -2.58 -11.93
N ASP A 783 -25.25 -1.63 -11.00
CA ASP A 783 -24.19 -0.62 -11.00
C ASP A 783 -22.90 -1.34 -10.58
N CYS A 784 -21.82 -1.21 -11.35
CA CYS A 784 -20.55 -1.87 -11.02
C CYS A 784 -19.92 -1.21 -9.77
N ILE A 785 -19.00 -1.92 -9.09
CA ILE A 785 -18.39 -1.39 -7.85
C ILE A 785 -17.71 -0.03 -8.11
N GLY A 786 -17.98 0.96 -7.28
CA GLY A 786 -17.56 2.35 -7.49
C GLY A 786 -18.57 3.27 -8.18
N TYR A 787 -19.60 2.73 -8.84
CA TYR A 787 -20.58 3.50 -9.62
C TYR A 787 -21.93 3.62 -8.91
N GLY A 788 -22.64 4.72 -9.20
CA GLY A 788 -24.05 4.92 -8.85
C GLY A 788 -24.39 4.58 -7.39
N ARG A 789 -25.20 3.54 -7.21
CA ARG A 789 -25.69 3.08 -5.89
C ARG A 789 -24.93 1.88 -5.32
N SER A 790 -23.89 1.41 -6.01
CA SER A 790 -22.95 0.44 -5.46
C SER A 790 -21.89 1.12 -4.60
N ASP A 791 -21.34 0.39 -3.63
CA ASP A 791 -20.28 0.92 -2.77
C ASP A 791 -19.04 1.32 -3.57
N ALA A 792 -18.32 2.32 -3.10
CA ALA A 792 -17.05 2.79 -3.67
C ALA A 792 -15.89 2.67 -2.64
N PRO A 793 -15.38 1.45 -2.35
CA PRO A 793 -14.32 1.26 -1.36
C PRO A 793 -13.07 2.10 -1.66
N THR A 794 -12.57 2.84 -0.68
CA THR A 794 -11.42 3.75 -0.85
C THR A 794 -10.07 3.13 -0.49
N ASP A 795 -10.09 2.12 0.38
CA ASP A 795 -8.93 1.65 1.16
C ASP A 795 -8.07 0.63 0.41
N SER A 796 -8.58 0.09 -0.71
CA SER A 796 -7.88 -0.92 -1.52
C SER A 796 -8.37 -0.91 -2.96
N LEU A 797 -7.48 -1.26 -3.89
CA LEU A 797 -7.83 -1.53 -5.29
C LEU A 797 -8.41 -2.94 -5.49
N GLN A 798 -8.35 -3.84 -4.49
CA GLN A 798 -8.79 -5.23 -4.62
C GLN A 798 -10.26 -5.39 -5.04
N PRO A 799 -11.25 -4.65 -4.50
CA PRO A 799 -12.65 -4.76 -4.92
C PRO A 799 -12.87 -4.45 -6.41
N TYR A 800 -12.06 -3.55 -6.98
CA TYR A 800 -12.11 -3.17 -8.39
C TYR A 800 -11.44 -4.18 -9.33
N THR A 801 -10.88 -5.29 -8.81
CA THR A 801 -10.30 -6.33 -9.66
C THR A 801 -11.38 -7.15 -10.35
N PHE A 802 -11.08 -7.66 -11.54
CA PHE A 802 -12.01 -8.48 -12.33
C PHE A 802 -12.55 -9.65 -11.51
N LYS A 803 -11.69 -10.29 -10.69
CA LYS A 803 -12.07 -11.45 -9.90
C LYS A 803 -13.06 -11.11 -8.79
N SER A 804 -12.85 -10.00 -8.07
CA SER A 804 -13.78 -9.55 -7.03
C SER A 804 -15.14 -9.18 -7.62
N GLN A 805 -15.16 -8.39 -8.69
CA GLN A 805 -16.43 -7.97 -9.30
C GLN A 805 -17.27 -9.15 -9.82
N VAL A 806 -16.65 -10.13 -10.50
CA VAL A 806 -17.39 -11.31 -10.99
C VAL A 806 -17.75 -12.31 -9.88
N ASP A 807 -17.01 -12.31 -8.77
CA ASP A 807 -17.42 -13.02 -7.56
C ASP A 807 -18.70 -12.40 -6.99
N ASP A 808 -18.78 -11.07 -6.94
CA ASP A 808 -19.95 -10.36 -6.40
C ASP A 808 -21.17 -10.44 -7.33
N PHE A 809 -20.98 -10.37 -8.67
CA PHE A 809 -22.03 -10.62 -9.65
C PHE A 809 -22.57 -12.06 -9.60
N TYR A 810 -21.70 -13.05 -9.32
CA TYR A 810 -22.11 -14.43 -9.12
C TYR A 810 -22.98 -14.56 -7.86
N GLU A 811 -22.54 -14.02 -6.71
CA GLU A 811 -23.34 -14.07 -5.48
C GLU A 811 -24.67 -13.29 -5.60
N LEU A 812 -24.69 -12.14 -6.30
CA LEU A 812 -25.93 -11.43 -6.64
C LEU A 812 -26.89 -12.34 -7.40
N CYS A 813 -26.44 -12.97 -8.49
CA CYS A 813 -27.25 -13.90 -9.26
C CYS A 813 -27.73 -15.09 -8.40
N LYS A 814 -26.86 -15.66 -7.55
CA LYS A 814 -27.22 -16.74 -6.63
C LYS A 814 -28.28 -16.32 -5.60
N SER A 815 -28.19 -15.10 -5.06
CA SER A 815 -29.16 -14.56 -4.10
C SER A 815 -30.55 -14.38 -4.71
N LEU A 816 -30.62 -14.04 -6.01
CA LEU A 816 -31.84 -13.96 -6.81
C LEU A 816 -32.32 -15.33 -7.35
N GLY A 817 -31.76 -16.43 -6.82
CA GLY A 817 -32.17 -17.80 -7.16
C GLY A 817 -31.78 -18.25 -8.57
N CYS A 818 -30.81 -17.61 -9.23
CA CYS A 818 -30.34 -18.05 -10.54
C CYS A 818 -29.63 -19.42 -10.43
N GLU A 819 -29.97 -20.36 -11.30
CA GLU A 819 -29.21 -21.61 -11.50
C GLU A 819 -28.13 -21.46 -12.58
N SER A 820 -28.42 -20.66 -13.60
CA SER A 820 -27.51 -20.24 -14.66
C SER A 820 -27.98 -18.91 -15.26
N VAL A 821 -27.13 -18.23 -16.03
CA VAL A 821 -27.43 -16.93 -16.65
C VAL A 821 -26.87 -16.81 -18.08
N ILE A 822 -27.43 -15.89 -18.86
CA ILE A 822 -26.74 -15.22 -19.98
C ILE A 822 -26.03 -14.00 -19.41
N VAL A 823 -24.84 -13.66 -19.91
CA VAL A 823 -24.12 -12.44 -19.51
C VAL A 823 -23.91 -11.56 -20.74
N ALA A 824 -24.26 -10.28 -20.64
CA ALA A 824 -23.93 -9.26 -21.63
C ALA A 824 -23.09 -8.13 -21.02
N GLY A 825 -22.18 -7.56 -21.79
CA GLY A 825 -21.32 -6.46 -21.35
C GLY A 825 -21.06 -5.42 -22.44
N HIS A 826 -20.79 -4.18 -22.03
CA HIS A 826 -20.33 -3.07 -22.88
C HIS A 826 -19.13 -2.37 -22.24
N ASP A 827 -18.14 -1.95 -23.04
CA ASP A 827 -16.86 -1.38 -22.58
C ASP A 827 -16.18 -2.26 -21.47
N TRP A 828 -15.89 -1.74 -20.26
CA TRP A 828 -15.39 -2.54 -19.14
C TRP A 828 -16.35 -3.64 -18.73
N GLY A 829 -17.64 -3.45 -18.92
CA GLY A 829 -18.66 -4.48 -18.74
C GLY A 829 -18.42 -5.68 -19.66
N SER A 830 -17.90 -5.49 -20.87
CA SER A 830 -17.49 -6.59 -21.77
C SER A 830 -16.30 -7.38 -21.21
N ILE A 831 -15.34 -6.70 -20.59
CA ILE A 831 -14.21 -7.32 -19.89
C ILE A 831 -14.70 -8.08 -18.65
N MET A 832 -15.62 -7.49 -17.87
CA MET A 832 -16.22 -8.17 -16.71
C MET A 832 -17.04 -9.39 -17.15
N ALA A 833 -17.84 -9.27 -18.20
CA ALA A 833 -18.65 -10.35 -18.76
C ALA A 833 -17.77 -11.52 -19.23
N THR A 834 -16.71 -11.21 -19.97
CA THR A 834 -15.65 -12.17 -20.34
C THR A 834 -15.08 -12.88 -19.12
N HIS A 835 -14.67 -12.15 -18.09
CA HIS A 835 -14.10 -12.76 -16.88
C HIS A 835 -15.12 -13.54 -16.06
N PHE A 836 -16.40 -13.14 -16.04
CA PHE A 836 -17.47 -13.90 -15.40
C PHE A 836 -17.62 -15.27 -16.07
N THR A 837 -17.68 -15.30 -17.41
CA THR A 837 -17.71 -16.55 -18.18
C THR A 837 -16.48 -17.42 -17.95
N LEU A 838 -15.27 -16.83 -17.93
CA LEU A 838 -14.04 -17.58 -17.66
C LEU A 838 -13.99 -18.14 -16.23
N TRP A 839 -14.41 -17.39 -15.22
CA TRP A 839 -14.37 -17.85 -13.83
C TRP A 839 -15.46 -18.86 -13.50
N TYR A 840 -16.66 -18.68 -14.06
CA TYR A 840 -17.87 -19.45 -13.76
C TYR A 840 -18.49 -20.13 -15.02
N PRO A 841 -17.73 -20.96 -15.77
CA PRO A 841 -18.14 -21.50 -17.07
C PRO A 841 -19.27 -22.54 -17.01
N SER A 842 -19.63 -23.03 -15.83
CA SER A 842 -20.80 -23.91 -15.61
C SER A 842 -22.07 -23.13 -15.21
N PHE A 843 -21.95 -21.82 -14.98
CA PHE A 843 -23.05 -20.95 -14.55
C PHE A 843 -23.44 -19.95 -15.65
N VAL A 844 -22.44 -19.42 -16.37
CA VAL A 844 -22.68 -18.62 -17.56
C VAL A 844 -22.88 -19.55 -18.76
N THR A 845 -24.04 -19.47 -19.40
CA THR A 845 -24.41 -20.32 -20.54
C THR A 845 -23.99 -19.73 -21.88
N HIS A 846 -24.00 -18.39 -21.98
CA HIS A 846 -23.87 -17.61 -23.20
C HIS A 846 -23.24 -16.26 -22.86
N LEU A 847 -22.39 -15.73 -23.76
CA LEU A 847 -21.74 -14.42 -23.60
C LEU A 847 -22.13 -13.49 -24.76
N VAL A 848 -22.42 -12.24 -24.44
CA VAL A 848 -22.51 -11.13 -25.39
C VAL A 848 -21.55 -10.04 -24.98
N THR A 849 -20.79 -9.47 -25.91
CA THR A 849 -20.06 -8.21 -25.69
C THR A 849 -20.33 -7.20 -26.79
N VAL A 850 -20.35 -5.93 -26.42
CA VAL A 850 -20.55 -4.79 -27.31
C VAL A 850 -19.35 -3.85 -27.19
N ALA A 851 -18.90 -3.29 -28.32
CA ALA A 851 -17.66 -2.51 -28.47
C ALA A 851 -16.37 -3.32 -28.21
N VAL A 852 -16.14 -3.81 -26.99
CA VAL A 852 -14.87 -4.47 -26.62
C VAL A 852 -14.93 -6.00 -26.82
N PRO A 853 -14.01 -6.59 -27.62
CA PRO A 853 -13.98 -8.04 -27.88
C PRO A 853 -13.35 -8.86 -26.74
N PHE A 854 -13.56 -10.18 -26.76
CA PHE A 854 -12.89 -11.13 -25.87
C PHE A 854 -11.37 -11.15 -26.09
N PHE A 855 -10.62 -11.05 -24.99
CA PHE A 855 -9.18 -11.33 -24.94
C PHE A 855 -8.90 -12.44 -23.91
N PRO A 856 -8.08 -13.46 -24.25
CA PRO A 856 -7.64 -14.47 -23.29
C PRO A 856 -6.69 -13.86 -22.24
N PRO A 857 -6.58 -14.46 -21.03
CA PRO A 857 -5.63 -14.01 -20.02
C PRO A 857 -4.18 -13.96 -20.55
N SER A 858 -3.47 -12.86 -20.26
CA SER A 858 -2.05 -12.72 -20.66
C SER A 858 -1.14 -13.62 -19.81
N LYS A 859 -0.12 -14.20 -20.44
CA LYS A 859 0.94 -14.96 -19.75
C LYS A 859 1.90 -14.06 -18.97
N ASP A 860 2.15 -12.87 -19.51
CA ASP A 860 3.13 -11.91 -18.99
C ASP A 860 2.44 -10.61 -18.57
N TYR A 861 2.95 -9.99 -17.50
CA TYR A 861 2.53 -8.65 -17.10
C TYR A 861 3.26 -7.61 -17.93
N VAL A 862 2.50 -6.83 -18.70
CA VAL A 862 3.02 -5.66 -19.42
C VAL A 862 2.53 -4.39 -18.70
N PRO A 863 3.43 -3.59 -18.08
CA PRO A 863 3.07 -2.29 -17.53
C PRO A 863 2.44 -1.37 -18.58
N LEU A 864 1.46 -0.56 -18.20
CA LEU A 864 0.70 0.28 -19.13
C LEU A 864 1.59 1.23 -19.95
N ASP A 865 2.64 1.81 -19.35
CA ASP A 865 3.61 2.69 -20.02
C ASP A 865 4.48 1.95 -21.07
N VAL A 866 4.55 0.62 -21.00
CA VAL A 866 5.19 -0.25 -22.00
C VAL A 866 4.16 -0.70 -23.05
N LEU A 867 2.92 -0.99 -22.63
CA LEU A 867 1.83 -1.40 -23.50
C LEU A 867 1.51 -0.30 -24.53
N ILE A 868 1.35 0.96 -24.10
CA ILE A 868 0.98 2.07 -24.99
C ILE A 868 2.02 2.40 -26.07
N LYS A 869 3.28 1.96 -25.90
CA LYS A 869 4.32 2.08 -26.94
C LYS A 869 4.04 1.16 -28.14
N HIS A 870 3.26 0.11 -27.93
CA HIS A 870 2.85 -0.88 -28.93
C HIS A 870 1.35 -0.74 -29.30
N MET A 871 0.53 -0.28 -28.36
CA MET A 871 -0.92 -0.03 -28.52
C MET A 871 -1.26 1.41 -28.13
N PRO A 872 -0.90 2.42 -28.97
CA PRO A 872 -1.04 3.83 -28.61
C PRO A 872 -2.49 4.31 -28.46
N LEU A 873 -3.47 3.54 -28.95
CA LEU A 873 -4.90 3.81 -28.74
C LEU A 873 -5.36 3.59 -27.28
N LEU A 874 -4.52 3.00 -26.43
CA LEU A 874 -4.78 2.85 -24.98
C LEU A 874 -4.13 3.96 -24.14
N GLY A 875 -3.56 4.99 -24.76
CA GLY A 875 -2.83 6.07 -24.08
C GLY A 875 -3.68 6.87 -23.09
N TYR A 876 -4.97 7.04 -23.37
CA TYR A 876 -5.96 7.69 -22.50
C TYR A 876 -6.01 7.10 -21.08
N GLN A 877 -5.70 5.80 -20.94
CA GLN A 877 -5.73 5.11 -19.65
C GLN A 877 -4.69 5.66 -18.66
N LEU A 878 -3.61 6.30 -19.13
CA LEU A 878 -2.67 7.02 -18.24
C LEU A 878 -3.31 8.22 -17.55
N GLN A 879 -4.21 8.95 -18.23
CA GLN A 879 -4.92 10.07 -17.65
C GLN A 879 -5.93 9.57 -16.60
N TRP A 880 -6.73 8.58 -16.96
CA TRP A 880 -7.84 8.11 -16.13
C TRP A 880 -7.37 7.23 -14.95
N GLY A 881 -6.24 6.53 -15.09
CA GLY A 881 -5.58 5.80 -14.01
C GLY A 881 -4.58 6.63 -13.18
N SER A 882 -4.34 7.90 -13.53
CA SER A 882 -3.25 8.71 -12.95
C SER A 882 -3.24 8.71 -11.41
N ALA A 883 -2.06 8.55 -10.82
CA ALA A 883 -1.86 8.62 -9.36
C ALA A 883 -2.16 10.03 -8.79
N GLU A 884 -2.12 11.07 -9.63
CA GLU A 884 -2.43 12.46 -9.26
C GLU A 884 -3.94 12.73 -9.20
N GLY A 885 -4.79 11.79 -9.65
CA GLY A 885 -6.24 11.95 -9.63
C GLY A 885 -6.77 13.03 -10.59
N VAL A 886 -6.18 13.11 -11.79
CA VAL A 886 -6.39 14.21 -12.76
C VAL A 886 -7.86 14.37 -13.16
N VAL A 887 -8.56 13.26 -13.46
CA VAL A 887 -10.00 13.28 -13.77
C VAL A 887 -10.80 13.58 -12.50
N GLU A 888 -10.49 12.91 -11.39
CA GLU A 888 -11.24 13.08 -10.13
C GLU A 888 -11.19 14.51 -9.57
N ASN A 889 -10.09 15.22 -9.75
CA ASN A 889 -9.96 16.62 -9.34
C ASN A 889 -10.70 17.59 -10.28
N PHE A 890 -10.90 17.21 -11.55
CA PHE A 890 -11.77 17.94 -12.48
C PHE A 890 -13.26 17.71 -12.14
N THR A 891 -13.65 16.47 -11.87
CA THR A 891 -15.04 16.08 -11.57
C THR A 891 -15.35 16.04 -10.06
N LYS A 892 -14.69 16.88 -9.26
CA LYS A 892 -14.86 16.90 -7.79
C LYS A 892 -16.15 17.58 -7.33
N ASP A 893 -16.73 18.37 -8.20
CA ASP A 893 -17.95 19.14 -8.02
C ASP A 893 -18.94 18.84 -9.17
N GLU A 894 -20.20 19.20 -8.96
CA GLU A 894 -21.29 18.85 -9.88
C GLU A 894 -21.11 19.47 -11.27
N ASP A 895 -20.59 20.71 -11.34
CA ASP A 895 -20.32 21.40 -12.60
C ASP A 895 -19.21 20.72 -13.41
N GLY A 896 -18.11 20.34 -12.75
CA GLY A 896 -17.03 19.57 -13.37
C GLY A 896 -17.48 18.18 -13.83
N MET A 897 -18.30 17.49 -13.01
CA MET A 897 -18.92 16.21 -13.36
C MET A 897 -19.83 16.33 -14.59
N ARG A 898 -20.74 17.32 -14.59
CA ARG A 898 -21.65 17.63 -15.69
C ARG A 898 -20.90 17.97 -16.98
N THR A 899 -19.83 18.74 -16.87
CA THR A 899 -18.97 19.10 -18.02
C THR A 899 -18.23 17.89 -18.59
N PHE A 900 -17.71 17.00 -17.74
CA PHE A 900 -17.09 15.75 -18.17
C PHE A 900 -18.09 14.81 -18.85
N LEU A 901 -19.27 14.63 -18.27
CA LEU A 901 -20.33 13.78 -18.83
C LEU A 901 -20.89 14.33 -20.15
N ARG A 902 -21.02 15.66 -20.30
CA ARG A 902 -21.35 16.29 -21.59
C ARG A 902 -20.42 15.82 -22.71
N ALA A 903 -19.11 15.87 -22.49
CA ALA A 903 -18.13 15.40 -23.46
C ALA A 903 -18.17 13.87 -23.67
N ALA A 904 -18.36 13.09 -22.60
CA ALA A 904 -18.41 11.64 -22.70
C ALA A 904 -19.62 11.12 -23.50
N TYR A 905 -20.76 11.81 -23.44
CA TYR A 905 -21.99 11.47 -24.14
C TYR A 905 -22.19 12.28 -25.43
N GLY A 906 -21.09 12.59 -26.12
CA GLY A 906 -21.09 13.08 -27.50
C GLY A 906 -21.12 14.60 -27.67
N GLY A 907 -20.91 15.37 -26.60
CA GLY A 907 -20.80 16.83 -26.68
C GLY A 907 -19.56 17.28 -27.45
N LEU A 908 -19.75 18.24 -28.36
CA LEU A 908 -18.70 18.82 -29.19
C LEU A 908 -18.25 20.19 -28.66
N THR A 909 -17.00 20.55 -28.94
CA THR A 909 -16.48 21.92 -28.80
C THR A 909 -17.14 22.88 -29.80
N PRO A 910 -17.03 24.21 -29.64
CA PRO A 910 -17.61 25.18 -30.57
C PRO A 910 -17.06 25.07 -32.00
N GLU A 911 -15.87 24.49 -32.16
CA GLU A 911 -15.24 24.20 -33.45
C GLU A 911 -15.79 22.93 -34.12
N GLY A 912 -16.68 22.17 -33.45
CA GLY A 912 -17.23 20.90 -33.93
C GLY A 912 -16.34 19.68 -33.66
N GLU A 913 -15.32 19.81 -32.81
CA GLU A 913 -14.37 18.74 -32.51
C GLU A 913 -14.71 18.02 -31.18
N TYR A 914 -14.47 16.71 -31.13
CA TYR A 914 -14.49 15.95 -29.87
C TYR A 914 -13.27 16.33 -28.99
N PRO A 915 -13.46 16.66 -27.71
CA PRO A 915 -12.37 17.01 -26.78
C PRO A 915 -11.63 15.79 -26.24
N PHE A 916 -11.66 14.64 -26.94
CA PHE A 916 -11.06 13.36 -26.52
C PHE A 916 -10.14 12.81 -27.61
N THR A 917 -9.04 12.18 -27.21
CA THR A 917 -8.23 11.34 -28.10
C THR A 917 -7.81 10.03 -27.41
N PRO A 918 -7.82 8.88 -28.11
CA PRO A 918 -7.33 7.60 -27.57
C PRO A 918 -5.87 7.65 -27.05
N LYS A 919 -5.06 8.59 -27.55
CA LYS A 919 -3.66 8.74 -27.14
C LYS A 919 -3.47 9.50 -25.84
N ASN A 920 -4.30 10.51 -25.56
CA ASN A 920 -4.05 11.47 -24.47
C ASN A 920 -5.21 11.58 -23.44
N GLY A 921 -6.38 11.01 -23.73
CA GLY A 921 -7.59 11.22 -22.95
C GLY A 921 -8.31 12.50 -23.34
N TYR A 922 -9.03 13.11 -22.38
CA TYR A 922 -9.76 14.36 -22.57
C TYR A 922 -8.84 15.58 -22.43
N ASP A 923 -9.00 16.58 -23.28
CA ASP A 923 -8.42 17.90 -23.05
C ASP A 923 -9.27 18.68 -22.05
N LEU A 924 -8.89 18.58 -20.77
CA LEU A 924 -9.59 19.21 -19.64
C LEU A 924 -9.68 20.74 -19.77
N ASN A 925 -8.83 21.39 -20.58
CA ASN A 925 -8.92 22.84 -20.81
C ASN A 925 -10.01 23.19 -21.82
N ARG A 926 -10.34 22.28 -22.75
CA ARG A 926 -11.41 22.45 -23.73
C ARG A 926 -12.76 21.95 -23.23
N LEU A 927 -12.79 21.03 -22.26
CA LEU A 927 -14.03 20.51 -21.66
C LEU A 927 -15.06 21.60 -21.27
N PRO A 928 -14.70 22.74 -20.62
CA PRO A 928 -15.67 23.78 -20.28
C PRO A 928 -16.33 24.51 -21.47
N SER A 929 -15.81 24.33 -22.69
CA SER A 929 -16.40 24.90 -23.92
C SER A 929 -17.37 23.96 -24.62
N VAL A 930 -17.51 22.72 -24.14
CA VAL A 930 -18.33 21.68 -24.77
C VAL A 930 -19.82 22.01 -24.64
N GLY A 931 -20.54 21.84 -25.75
CA GLY A 931 -21.99 22.01 -25.82
C GLY A 931 -22.77 20.90 -25.10
N ASP A 932 -24.08 20.87 -25.34
CA ASP A 932 -24.93 19.80 -24.82
C ASP A 932 -24.61 18.45 -25.50
N PRO A 933 -24.83 17.32 -24.79
CA PRO A 933 -24.46 16.01 -25.27
C PRO A 933 -25.39 15.55 -26.41
N ALA A 934 -24.86 14.76 -27.34
CA ALA A 934 -25.65 14.22 -28.44
C ALA A 934 -26.53 13.03 -28.02
N LEU A 935 -26.15 12.32 -26.94
CA LEU A 935 -26.72 11.02 -26.56
C LEU A 935 -27.57 11.04 -25.26
N LEU A 936 -27.64 12.19 -24.58
CA LEU A 936 -28.41 12.38 -23.35
C LEU A 936 -29.35 13.57 -23.51
N ASP A 937 -30.62 13.45 -23.06
CA ASP A 937 -31.42 14.64 -22.78
C ASP A 937 -31.01 15.31 -21.45
N VAL A 938 -31.53 16.50 -21.15
CA VAL A 938 -31.17 17.26 -19.94
C VAL A 938 -31.51 16.51 -18.64
N LYS A 939 -32.66 15.83 -18.58
CA LYS A 939 -33.07 15.02 -17.42
C LYS A 939 -32.18 13.77 -17.29
N GLU A 940 -31.83 13.15 -18.41
CA GLU A 940 -30.92 12.00 -18.40
C GLU A 940 -29.52 12.43 -17.91
N LEU A 941 -29.00 13.56 -18.39
CA LEU A 941 -27.74 14.13 -17.92
C LEU A 941 -27.78 14.49 -16.43
N ASP A 942 -28.86 15.13 -15.95
CA ASP A 942 -29.06 15.43 -14.54
C ASP A 942 -29.02 14.16 -13.67
N TYR A 943 -29.66 13.07 -14.11
CA TYR A 943 -29.62 11.77 -13.42
C TYR A 943 -28.19 11.21 -13.36
N TYR A 944 -27.47 11.18 -14.48
CA TYR A 944 -26.09 10.69 -14.52
C TYR A 944 -25.17 11.53 -13.62
N VAL A 945 -25.30 12.86 -13.67
CA VAL A 945 -24.58 13.79 -12.81
C VAL A 945 -24.86 13.51 -11.33
N GLN A 946 -26.12 13.32 -10.95
CA GLN A 946 -26.52 13.04 -9.57
C GLN A 946 -25.95 11.71 -9.06
N GLU A 947 -26.08 10.63 -9.83
CA GLU A 947 -25.65 9.29 -9.41
C GLU A 947 -24.12 9.16 -9.40
N PHE A 948 -23.39 9.74 -10.37
CA PHE A 948 -21.93 9.80 -10.30
C PHE A 948 -21.43 10.68 -9.14
N SER A 949 -22.14 11.76 -8.80
CA SER A 949 -21.76 12.65 -7.69
C SER A 949 -21.94 12.02 -6.30
N ARG A 950 -22.62 10.86 -6.17
CA ARG A 950 -22.72 10.13 -4.89
C ARG A 950 -21.35 9.65 -4.39
N ASN A 951 -20.55 9.10 -5.28
CA ASN A 951 -19.27 8.44 -4.99
C ASN A 951 -18.06 9.17 -5.63
N GLY A 952 -18.30 10.02 -6.63
CA GLY A 952 -17.27 10.68 -7.42
C GLY A 952 -16.52 9.73 -8.37
N MET A 953 -15.65 10.29 -9.22
CA MET A 953 -14.95 9.51 -10.25
C MET A 953 -13.84 8.58 -9.73
N ARG A 954 -13.51 8.57 -8.43
CA ARG A 954 -12.43 7.73 -7.89
C ARG A 954 -12.69 6.23 -8.09
N GLY A 955 -13.92 5.78 -7.84
CA GLY A 955 -14.34 4.40 -8.08
C GLY A 955 -14.18 4.00 -9.56
N PRO A 956 -14.83 4.73 -10.50
CA PRO A 956 -14.66 4.54 -11.94
C PRO A 956 -13.21 4.55 -12.42
N CYS A 957 -12.41 5.52 -11.97
CA CYS A 957 -10.98 5.63 -12.32
C CYS A 957 -10.12 4.46 -11.80
N ASN A 958 -10.52 3.76 -10.73
CA ASN A 958 -9.77 2.62 -10.21
C ASN A 958 -9.74 1.40 -11.15
N TYR A 959 -10.65 1.30 -12.14
CA TYR A 959 -10.63 0.24 -13.16
C TYR A 959 -9.35 0.31 -14.02
N TYR A 960 -8.86 1.54 -14.26
CA TYR A 960 -7.60 1.79 -14.96
C TYR A 960 -6.35 1.62 -14.06
N ARG A 961 -6.54 1.41 -12.76
CA ARG A 961 -5.46 1.22 -11.77
C ARG A 961 -5.22 -0.24 -11.38
N THR A 962 -6.08 -1.16 -11.79
CA THR A 962 -6.01 -2.58 -11.38
C THR A 962 -5.22 -3.50 -12.31
N THR A 963 -4.58 -3.00 -13.38
CA THR A 963 -3.87 -3.81 -14.39
C THR A 963 -2.95 -4.90 -13.82
N GLN A 964 -2.05 -4.58 -12.87
CA GLN A 964 -1.19 -5.57 -12.22
C GLN A 964 -1.97 -6.54 -11.34
N ALA A 965 -2.96 -6.05 -10.57
CA ALA A 965 -3.76 -6.88 -9.68
C ALA A 965 -4.65 -7.87 -10.47
N ASN A 966 -5.17 -7.45 -11.62
CA ASN A 966 -5.92 -8.29 -12.55
C ASN A 966 -5.03 -9.35 -13.20
N PHE A 967 -3.82 -8.99 -13.63
CA PHE A 967 -2.84 -9.98 -14.09
C PHE A 967 -2.56 -11.04 -13.01
N GLU A 968 -2.24 -10.62 -11.79
CA GLU A 968 -1.95 -11.53 -10.67
C GLU A 968 -3.17 -12.41 -10.30
N ALA A 969 -4.38 -11.85 -10.35
CA ALA A 969 -5.63 -12.57 -10.07
C ALA A 969 -6.04 -13.54 -11.19
N THR A 970 -5.79 -13.23 -12.46
CA THR A 970 -6.17 -14.06 -13.63
C THR A 970 -5.21 -15.21 -13.90
N ARG A 971 -3.99 -15.20 -13.35
CA ARG A 971 -2.98 -16.25 -13.55
C ARG A 971 -3.51 -17.70 -13.40
N PRO A 972 -4.37 -18.07 -12.42
CA PRO A 972 -4.90 -19.43 -12.30
C PRO A 972 -5.84 -19.87 -13.45
N LEU A 973 -6.24 -18.95 -14.35
CA LEU A 973 -6.95 -19.29 -15.58
C LEU A 973 -6.01 -19.85 -16.66
N LEU A 974 -4.71 -19.49 -16.62
CA LEU A 974 -3.69 -20.00 -17.56
C LEU A 974 -3.37 -21.48 -17.31
N ASP A 975 -3.47 -21.92 -16.06
CA ASP A 975 -3.19 -23.30 -15.63
C ASP A 975 -4.34 -24.28 -15.99
N ARG A 976 -5.42 -23.81 -16.59
CA ARG A 976 -6.56 -24.65 -17.00
C ARG A 976 -6.23 -25.43 -18.27
N VAL A 977 -6.80 -26.63 -18.37
CA VAL A 977 -6.57 -27.59 -19.48
C VAL A 977 -6.96 -27.03 -20.86
N ASP A 978 -7.83 -26.03 -20.91
CA ASP A 978 -8.27 -25.33 -22.11
C ASP A 978 -7.49 -24.04 -22.42
N GLY A 979 -6.44 -23.71 -21.65
CA GLY A 979 -5.57 -22.56 -21.87
C GLY A 979 -6.30 -21.20 -21.83
N GLY A 980 -7.47 -21.13 -21.18
CA GLY A 980 -8.28 -19.91 -21.11
C GLY A 980 -9.14 -19.62 -22.35
N ARG A 981 -9.34 -20.59 -23.26
CA ARG A 981 -10.28 -20.44 -24.40
C ARG A 981 -11.73 -20.29 -23.95
N LEU A 982 -12.51 -19.51 -24.70
CA LEU A 982 -13.94 -19.32 -24.46
C LEU A 982 -14.77 -20.40 -25.18
N LYS A 983 -15.57 -21.16 -24.42
CA LYS A 983 -16.31 -22.34 -24.90
C LYS A 983 -17.80 -22.14 -25.14
N VAL A 984 -18.42 -21.20 -24.42
CA VAL A 984 -19.84 -20.88 -24.57
C VAL A 984 -20.10 -20.23 -25.94
N PRO A 985 -21.33 -20.29 -26.48
CA PRO A 985 -21.70 -19.47 -27.63
C PRO A 985 -21.53 -17.99 -27.29
N TYR A 986 -20.90 -17.26 -28.21
CA TYR A 986 -20.42 -15.90 -27.97
C TYR A 986 -20.81 -14.98 -29.13
N LEU A 987 -21.53 -13.91 -28.82
CA LEU A 987 -21.82 -12.82 -29.75
C LEU A 987 -20.93 -11.61 -29.44
N PHE A 988 -20.16 -11.18 -30.43
CA PHE A 988 -19.51 -9.88 -30.43
C PHE A 988 -20.27 -8.92 -31.35
N VAL A 989 -20.78 -7.83 -30.78
CA VAL A 989 -21.39 -6.71 -31.52
C VAL A 989 -20.33 -5.63 -31.70
N ARG A 990 -19.76 -5.58 -32.90
CA ARG A 990 -18.75 -4.59 -33.30
C ARG A 990 -19.44 -3.28 -33.68
N ALA A 991 -19.02 -2.21 -33.02
CA ALA A 991 -19.29 -0.84 -33.45
C ALA A 991 -18.27 -0.45 -34.54
N MET A 992 -18.73 -0.02 -35.71
CA MET A 992 -17.84 0.23 -36.86
C MET A 992 -17.05 1.54 -36.76
N ASP A 993 -17.60 2.56 -36.10
CA ASP A 993 -16.94 3.86 -35.87
C ASP A 993 -16.27 3.95 -34.48
N ASP A 994 -16.15 2.83 -33.75
CA ASP A 994 -15.42 2.82 -32.49
C ASP A 994 -13.90 2.91 -32.73
N ILE A 995 -13.36 4.08 -32.43
CA ILE A 995 -11.95 4.48 -32.55
C ILE A 995 -10.95 3.63 -31.75
N LEU A 996 -11.42 2.70 -30.90
CA LEU A 996 -10.57 1.78 -30.14
C LEU A 996 -10.42 0.39 -30.78
N VAL A 997 -11.33 -0.04 -31.67
CA VAL A 997 -11.48 -1.45 -32.07
C VAL A 997 -10.93 -1.70 -33.48
N THR A 998 -9.84 -2.44 -33.59
CA THR A 998 -9.20 -2.74 -34.89
C THR A 998 -9.55 -4.12 -35.45
N ASP A 999 -9.42 -4.32 -36.76
CA ASP A 999 -9.65 -5.62 -37.41
C ASP A 999 -8.76 -6.73 -36.84
N GLU A 1000 -7.52 -6.40 -36.45
CA GLU A 1000 -6.60 -7.37 -35.84
C GLU A 1000 -7.11 -7.88 -34.49
N TRP A 1001 -7.81 -7.06 -33.71
CA TRP A 1001 -8.39 -7.47 -32.43
C TRP A 1001 -9.56 -8.45 -32.65
N VAL A 1002 -10.40 -8.18 -33.65
CA VAL A 1002 -11.51 -9.08 -34.03
C VAL A 1002 -10.96 -10.41 -34.56
N ALA A 1003 -9.94 -10.36 -35.43
CA ALA A 1003 -9.28 -11.57 -35.95
C ALA A 1003 -8.60 -12.38 -34.84
N PHE A 1004 -7.94 -11.72 -33.88
CA PHE A 1004 -7.33 -12.37 -32.72
C PHE A 1004 -8.37 -13.02 -31.81
N MET A 1005 -9.46 -12.32 -31.52
CA MET A 1005 -10.60 -12.83 -30.75
C MET A 1005 -11.17 -14.11 -31.36
N VAL A 1006 -11.47 -14.11 -32.67
CA VAL A 1006 -12.04 -15.29 -33.39
C VAL A 1006 -11.15 -16.54 -33.26
N GLN A 1007 -9.82 -16.38 -33.17
CA GLN A 1007 -8.90 -17.52 -32.98
C GLN A 1007 -8.97 -18.15 -31.59
N HIS A 1008 -9.45 -17.43 -30.56
CA HIS A 1008 -9.41 -17.84 -29.15
C HIS A 1008 -10.77 -18.24 -28.56
N VAL A 1009 -11.84 -18.18 -29.37
CA VAL A 1009 -13.19 -18.60 -29.01
C VAL A 1009 -13.61 -19.80 -29.87
N ASP A 1010 -14.32 -20.76 -29.28
CA ASP A 1010 -14.75 -21.98 -29.99
C ASP A 1010 -16.04 -21.78 -30.80
N GLN A 1011 -16.90 -20.83 -30.40
CA GLN A 1011 -18.19 -20.52 -31.04
C GLN A 1011 -18.43 -18.99 -31.22
N PRO A 1012 -17.56 -18.27 -31.95
CA PRO A 1012 -17.71 -16.83 -32.15
C PRO A 1012 -18.75 -16.49 -33.24
N VAL A 1013 -19.66 -15.58 -32.92
CA VAL A 1013 -20.52 -14.86 -33.87
C VAL A 1013 -20.13 -13.40 -33.83
N VAL A 1014 -19.79 -12.81 -34.97
CA VAL A 1014 -19.52 -11.38 -35.10
C VAL A 1014 -20.64 -10.73 -35.89
N LYS A 1015 -21.18 -9.64 -35.35
CA LYS A 1015 -22.20 -8.79 -35.97
C LYS A 1015 -21.74 -7.35 -35.92
N GLU A 1016 -21.91 -6.61 -37.00
CA GLU A 1016 -21.42 -5.24 -37.14
C GLU A 1016 -22.61 -4.26 -37.12
N VAL A 1017 -22.44 -3.12 -36.46
CA VAL A 1017 -23.43 -2.04 -36.36
C VAL A 1017 -22.75 -0.72 -36.72
N ASP A 1018 -23.43 0.06 -37.55
CA ASP A 1018 -22.99 1.38 -38.05
C ASP A 1018 -23.18 2.44 -36.95
N ALA A 1019 -22.27 2.43 -35.98
CA ALA A 1019 -22.27 3.24 -34.77
C ALA A 1019 -20.85 3.38 -34.20
N GLY A 1020 -20.65 4.40 -33.37
CA GLY A 1020 -19.47 4.58 -32.52
C GLY A 1020 -19.54 3.76 -31.22
N HIS A 1021 -18.68 4.13 -30.27
CA HIS A 1021 -18.50 3.41 -29.01
C HIS A 1021 -19.81 3.24 -28.20
N TRP A 1022 -20.75 4.16 -28.32
CA TRP A 1022 -22.06 4.11 -27.64
C TRP A 1022 -23.14 3.42 -28.48
N ALA A 1023 -22.78 2.37 -29.24
CA ALA A 1023 -23.70 1.65 -30.13
C ALA A 1023 -25.04 1.23 -29.49
N LEU A 1024 -25.04 0.89 -28.20
CA LEU A 1024 -26.24 0.58 -27.40
C LEU A 1024 -27.29 1.72 -27.42
N TRP A 1025 -26.85 2.96 -27.60
CA TRP A 1025 -27.62 4.22 -27.51
C TRP A 1025 -27.73 4.96 -28.84
N GLU A 1026 -26.67 4.92 -29.65
CA GLU A 1026 -26.66 5.49 -31.00
C GLU A 1026 -27.62 4.73 -31.92
N LYS A 1027 -27.57 3.39 -31.87
CA LYS A 1027 -28.35 2.49 -32.73
C LYS A 1027 -29.10 1.40 -31.94
N PRO A 1028 -29.91 1.73 -30.91
CA PRO A 1028 -30.52 0.76 -30.00
C PRO A 1028 -31.40 -0.26 -30.72
N LYS A 1029 -32.09 0.15 -31.80
CA LYS A 1029 -32.94 -0.75 -32.59
C LYS A 1029 -32.12 -1.77 -33.39
N GLU A 1030 -31.01 -1.34 -33.98
CA GLU A 1030 -30.14 -2.22 -34.77
C GLU A 1030 -29.44 -3.23 -33.85
N VAL A 1031 -28.94 -2.77 -32.69
CA VAL A 1031 -28.40 -3.65 -31.65
C VAL A 1031 -29.45 -4.65 -31.14
N ASN A 1032 -30.66 -4.20 -30.82
CA ASN A 1032 -31.72 -5.09 -30.34
C ASN A 1032 -32.13 -6.12 -31.40
N GLU A 1033 -32.08 -5.78 -32.70
CA GLU A 1033 -32.34 -6.74 -33.78
C GLU A 1033 -31.21 -7.77 -33.92
N VAL A 1034 -29.94 -7.34 -33.83
CA VAL A 1034 -28.78 -8.23 -33.75
C VAL A 1034 -28.89 -9.20 -32.56
N LEU A 1035 -29.34 -8.72 -31.40
CA LEU A 1035 -29.62 -9.56 -30.23
C LEU A 1035 -30.77 -10.54 -30.51
N ARG A 1036 -31.87 -10.10 -31.15
CA ARG A 1036 -33.01 -10.96 -31.51
C ARG A 1036 -32.59 -12.11 -32.43
N GLU A 1037 -31.95 -11.79 -33.56
CA GLU A 1037 -31.48 -12.77 -34.54
C GLU A 1037 -30.58 -13.83 -33.88
N TRP A 1038 -29.69 -13.39 -33.00
CA TRP A 1038 -28.80 -14.31 -32.31
C TRP A 1038 -29.54 -15.17 -31.28
N LEU A 1039 -30.44 -14.61 -30.46
CA LEU A 1039 -31.23 -15.38 -29.49
C LEU A 1039 -32.17 -16.39 -30.17
N GLU A 1040 -32.73 -16.05 -31.34
CA GLU A 1040 -33.44 -17.00 -32.20
C GLU A 1040 -32.50 -18.12 -32.68
N SER A 1041 -31.29 -17.81 -33.13
CA SER A 1041 -30.30 -18.82 -33.54
C SER A 1041 -29.88 -19.77 -32.41
N GLN A 1042 -29.91 -19.30 -31.16
CA GLN A 1042 -29.64 -20.09 -29.96
C GLN A 1042 -30.88 -20.81 -29.40
N ASN A 1043 -32.04 -20.70 -30.07
CA ASN A 1043 -33.34 -21.27 -29.66
C ASN A 1043 -33.91 -20.74 -28.33
N PHE A 1044 -33.50 -19.53 -27.91
CA PHE A 1044 -34.15 -18.85 -26.78
C PHE A 1044 -35.48 -18.20 -27.17
N LEU A 1045 -35.60 -17.82 -28.44
CA LEU A 1045 -36.81 -17.26 -29.03
C LEU A 1045 -37.34 -18.22 -30.09
N SER A 1046 -38.66 -18.35 -30.19
CA SER A 1046 -39.28 -19.01 -31.33
C SER A 1046 -39.12 -18.13 -32.57
N SER A 1047 -38.43 -18.62 -33.60
CA SER A 1047 -38.30 -17.91 -34.88
C SER A 1047 -39.69 -17.56 -35.43
N GLY A 1048 -39.90 -16.27 -35.67
CA GLY A 1048 -41.18 -15.73 -36.10
C GLY A 1048 -41.63 -16.30 -37.45
N LYS A 1049 -42.94 -16.55 -37.56
CA LYS A 1049 -43.64 -16.76 -38.83
C LYS A 1049 -44.35 -15.48 -39.26
#